data_AF-A0A9Q4MJC7-F1
#
_entry.id   AF-A0A9Q4MJC7-F1
#
_cell.length_a   1.000
_cell.length_b   1.000
_cell.length_c   1.000
_cell.angle_alpha   90.00
_cell.angle_beta   90.00
_cell.angle_gamma   90.00
#
_symmetry.space_group_name_H-M   'P 1'
#
loop_
_entity.id
_entity.type
_entity.pdbx_description
1 polymer ?
#
loop_
_entity_poly.entity_id
_entity_poly.type
_entity_poly.pdbx_seq_one_letter_code
_entity_poly.pdbx_strand_id
1 'polypeptide(L)'
;MIKVTAIYQQDPPPFRQWHLLMPIMLLALGLLLILATHVNYFRGVPGDLGDARFNGIILEYFYRWVSGGNESLLNPEFFYPMPGALAFSDNHWGTAWIYSIYRILGFDRYVAYDLWYLTGYLLNFASMHFVLRKLGYSVVAAALGAFFFTFGMPTVAHHVGHAQLTYCFPAPLALLCWQRFRQLGAPLWLGWGALAVALQFYVSIYLGYFLSLLLLAWIAAQCWIERTSPLTWFSGFGVWVNSNRRDALFLFLLLGLVVASLLVLMYPYVLYSKLYGFSRDSHDISSMLPRIRSYFISDISTIWHTFSDRVGKDLPMRHEHQMFVGLGALLLVVLALTLNRSPIVNVSIISLALLMLFTLNIKDQSFYLLFADFPGVNSIRAVSRIILILMIPLAILIASGIDAARLKSGRWIILAASLCVALMIETILMKGQFYDIAEAKMRAATLDQKLPAHLNASTVIFVPVNTSEPSFMTELDGMLLAQERGLKTLNGYSGNFPNGYSTNDPTQPVCLQAVSRMESARRFYAEHLGRNLDMGIFKYFVALDTLNCSEGDWREIPNEQIKHIKLGIINVKKLCDGRYEVKVKVDNQSEYPLLVLPKEHPLRLSWQVHPKGTAPKTDAWVPRVDFPQGEDITAGAQRYIRFPINVDESGDVILSLSLVLEGRVWLHDQGFSIAQKKLNEKYK
;
A
#
# COMPACT_ATOMS: atom_id res chain seq x y z
N MET A 1 -6.19 29.79 -26.32
CA MET A 1 -7.47 29.64 -25.59
C MET A 1 -8.63 29.67 -26.57
N ILE A 2 -9.30 28.53 -26.81
CA ILE A 2 -10.55 28.50 -27.58
C ILE A 2 -11.67 28.91 -26.62
N LYS A 3 -12.38 30.01 -26.88
CA LYS A 3 -13.51 30.45 -26.05
C LYS A 3 -14.51 29.28 -25.90
N VAL A 4 -14.92 28.98 -24.67
CA VAL A 4 -15.87 27.90 -24.32
C VAL A 4 -17.12 27.98 -25.20
N THR A 5 -17.57 29.19 -25.55
CA THR A 5 -18.69 29.45 -26.46
C THR A 5 -18.55 28.84 -27.85
N ALA A 6 -17.33 28.68 -28.40
CA ALA A 6 -17.13 28.07 -29.72
C ALA A 6 -17.38 26.55 -29.71
N ILE A 7 -17.22 25.89 -28.55
CA ILE A 7 -17.46 24.44 -28.39
C ILE A 7 -18.96 24.13 -28.50
N TYR A 8 -19.82 25.05 -28.05
CA TYR A 8 -21.27 24.88 -28.02
C TYR A 8 -21.97 25.41 -29.29
N GLN A 9 -21.24 25.88 -30.29
CA GLN A 9 -21.82 26.35 -31.55
C GLN A 9 -22.05 25.24 -32.60
N GLN A 10 -21.61 24.01 -32.32
CA GLN A 10 -21.65 22.89 -33.27
C GLN A 10 -23.01 22.16 -33.36
N ASP A 11 -23.99 22.47 -32.50
CA ASP A 11 -25.28 21.77 -32.47
C ASP A 11 -26.42 22.60 -33.12
N PRO A 12 -27.40 21.96 -33.79
CA PRO A 12 -28.52 22.65 -34.42
C PRO A 12 -29.44 23.34 -33.38
N PRO A 13 -30.23 24.36 -33.79
CA PRO A 13 -30.91 25.32 -32.91
C PRO A 13 -31.76 24.78 -31.74
N PRO A 14 -32.56 23.70 -31.84
CA PRO A 14 -33.37 23.25 -30.69
C PRO A 14 -32.54 22.63 -29.55
N PHE A 15 -31.29 22.21 -29.83
CA PHE A 15 -30.40 21.62 -28.82
C PHE A 15 -29.57 22.67 -28.07
N ARG A 16 -29.63 23.94 -28.50
CA ARG A 16 -28.83 25.03 -27.92
C ARG A 16 -29.22 25.36 -26.47
N GLN A 17 -30.47 25.15 -26.12
CA GLN A 17 -31.02 25.43 -24.78
C GLN A 17 -30.59 24.37 -23.74
N TRP A 18 -30.20 23.17 -24.19
CA TRP A 18 -29.84 22.04 -23.32
C TRP A 18 -28.33 21.89 -23.10
N HIS A 19 -27.52 22.81 -23.64
CA HIS A 19 -26.06 22.74 -23.64
C HIS A 19 -25.41 22.61 -22.26
N LEU A 20 -25.97 23.29 -21.27
CA LEU A 20 -25.50 23.23 -19.88
C LEU A 20 -26.42 22.37 -19.01
N LEU A 21 -27.72 22.31 -19.34
CA LEU A 21 -28.69 21.63 -18.50
C LEU A 21 -28.48 20.11 -18.47
N MET A 22 -28.23 19.47 -19.62
CA MET A 22 -28.04 18.01 -19.64
C MET A 22 -26.78 17.54 -18.88
N PRO A 23 -25.58 18.13 -19.11
CA PRO A 23 -24.40 17.77 -18.32
C PRO A 23 -24.59 18.02 -16.82
N ILE A 24 -25.19 19.16 -16.44
CA ILE A 24 -25.47 19.48 -15.03
C ILE A 24 -26.45 18.47 -14.42
N MET A 25 -27.51 18.12 -15.13
CA MET A 25 -28.52 17.17 -14.65
C MET A 25 -27.93 15.77 -14.46
N LEU A 26 -27.11 15.27 -15.40
CA LEU A 26 -26.46 13.96 -15.25
C LEU A 26 -25.42 13.94 -14.13
N LEU A 27 -24.66 15.02 -13.98
CA LEU A 27 -23.74 15.18 -12.87
C LEU A 27 -24.49 15.21 -11.54
N ALA A 28 -25.58 15.97 -11.44
CA ALA A 28 -26.42 16.04 -10.25
C ALA A 28 -27.07 14.68 -9.94
N LEU A 29 -27.54 13.96 -10.96
CA LEU A 29 -28.08 12.60 -10.81
C LEU A 29 -27.04 11.65 -10.20
N GLY A 30 -25.81 11.66 -10.73
CA GLY A 30 -24.73 10.84 -10.19
C GLY A 30 -24.33 11.25 -8.77
N LEU A 31 -24.24 12.55 -8.48
CA LEU A 31 -23.96 13.05 -7.13
C LEU A 31 -25.05 12.65 -6.12
N LEU A 32 -26.32 12.82 -6.47
CA LEU A 32 -27.44 12.60 -5.56
C LEU A 32 -27.80 11.13 -5.39
N LEU A 33 -27.80 10.34 -6.47
CA LEU A 33 -28.26 8.95 -6.40
C LEU A 33 -27.15 7.95 -6.11
N ILE A 34 -25.89 8.31 -6.38
CA ILE A 34 -24.74 7.42 -6.15
C ILE A 34 -23.94 7.96 -4.98
N LEU A 35 -23.34 9.15 -5.13
CA LEU A 35 -22.33 9.62 -4.19
C LEU A 35 -22.88 10.06 -2.83
N ALA A 36 -24.10 10.60 -2.78
CA ALA A 36 -24.74 10.95 -1.50
C ALA A 36 -24.90 9.72 -0.59
N THR A 37 -25.08 8.53 -1.18
CA THR A 37 -25.14 7.28 -0.43
C THR A 37 -23.76 6.79 0.02
N HIS A 38 -22.70 7.09 -0.74
CA HIS A 38 -21.32 6.76 -0.37
C HIS A 38 -20.82 7.58 0.82
N VAL A 39 -21.19 8.85 0.91
CA VAL A 39 -20.82 9.73 2.03
C VAL A 39 -21.86 9.72 3.15
N ASN A 40 -22.87 8.85 3.05
CA ASN A 40 -24.03 8.79 3.96
C ASN A 40 -24.59 10.19 4.32
N TYR A 41 -24.74 11.05 3.32
CA TYR A 41 -25.15 12.46 3.49
C TYR A 41 -24.25 13.26 4.47
N PHE A 42 -22.92 13.13 4.34
CA PHE A 42 -21.90 13.72 5.22
C PHE A 42 -21.94 13.20 6.68
N ARG A 43 -22.46 11.99 6.87
CA ARG A 43 -22.41 11.28 8.17
C ARG A 43 -21.42 10.12 8.17
N GLY A 44 -20.94 9.71 7.00
CA GLY A 44 -20.02 8.59 6.86
C GLY A 44 -18.92 8.92 5.87
N VAL A 45 -17.70 8.50 6.18
CA VAL A 45 -16.56 8.66 5.26
C VAL A 45 -16.59 7.51 4.25
N PRO A 46 -16.49 7.79 2.93
CA PRO A 46 -16.53 6.74 1.92
C PRO A 46 -15.31 5.83 2.04
N GLY A 47 -15.59 4.54 2.14
CA GLY A 47 -14.64 3.42 2.26
C GLY A 47 -14.65 2.71 3.61
N ASP A 48 -13.56 2.01 3.92
CA ASP A 48 -13.47 1.11 5.07
C ASP A 48 -12.66 1.69 6.24
N LEU A 49 -12.59 0.92 7.34
CA LEU A 49 -11.80 1.28 8.52
C LEU A 49 -10.29 1.04 8.34
N GLY A 50 -9.82 0.67 7.15
CA GLY A 50 -8.42 0.47 6.80
C GLY A 50 -7.93 1.59 5.88
N ASP A 51 -8.04 1.35 4.57
CA ASP A 51 -7.53 2.22 3.51
C ASP A 51 -8.11 3.64 3.58
N ALA A 52 -9.42 3.81 3.80
CA ALA A 52 -10.01 5.16 3.83
C ALA A 52 -9.54 5.98 5.04
N ARG A 53 -9.37 5.34 6.21
CA ARG A 53 -8.75 5.97 7.39
C ARG A 53 -7.30 6.34 7.14
N PHE A 54 -6.52 5.44 6.53
CA PHE A 54 -5.13 5.72 6.17
C PHE A 54 -5.01 6.93 5.24
N ASN A 55 -5.79 6.95 4.14
CA ASN A 55 -5.83 8.09 3.22
C ASN A 55 -6.15 9.40 3.95
N GLY A 56 -7.13 9.39 4.86
CA GLY A 56 -7.47 10.55 5.69
C GLY A 56 -6.31 11.05 6.56
N ILE A 57 -5.55 10.14 7.18
CA ILE A 57 -4.37 10.47 7.98
C ILE A 57 -3.28 11.12 7.12
N ILE A 58 -3.02 10.60 5.91
CA ILE A 58 -2.02 11.16 4.99
C ILE A 58 -2.44 12.54 4.47
N LEU A 59 -3.72 12.72 4.13
CA LEU A 59 -4.26 14.02 3.71
C LEU A 59 -4.16 15.07 4.83
N GLU A 60 -4.52 14.71 6.06
CA GLU A 60 -4.39 15.59 7.23
C GLU A 60 -2.92 15.88 7.56
N TYR A 61 -2.02 14.90 7.37
CA TYR A 61 -0.59 15.09 7.55
C TYR A 61 -0.03 16.15 6.59
N PHE A 62 -0.43 16.08 5.31
CA PHE A 62 -0.05 17.07 4.31
C PHE A 62 -0.60 18.46 4.65
N TYR A 63 -1.88 18.57 5.04
CA TYR A 63 -2.50 19.83 5.47
C TYR A 63 -1.73 20.46 6.64
N ARG A 64 -1.36 19.66 7.64
CA ARG A 64 -0.58 20.12 8.79
C ARG A 64 0.81 20.58 8.40
N TRP A 65 1.47 19.91 7.45
CA TRP A 65 2.75 20.35 6.90
C TRP A 65 2.61 21.72 6.18
N VAL A 66 1.63 21.88 5.29
CA VAL A 66 1.37 23.16 4.60
C VAL A 66 1.05 24.28 5.59
N SER A 67 0.37 23.95 6.69
CA SER A 67 0.01 24.91 7.75
C SER A 67 1.13 25.19 8.76
N GLY A 68 2.33 24.62 8.56
CA GLY A 68 3.49 24.81 9.43
C GLY A 68 3.47 24.01 10.74
N GLY A 69 2.56 23.04 10.88
CA GLY A 69 2.42 22.18 12.06
C GLY A 69 3.31 20.94 12.07
N ASN A 70 3.86 20.51 10.92
CA ASN A 70 4.81 19.40 10.82
C ASN A 70 6.11 19.89 10.17
N GLU A 71 7.26 19.48 10.70
CA GLU A 71 8.58 19.93 10.23
C GLU A 71 9.03 19.25 8.93
N SER A 72 8.67 17.98 8.73
CA SER A 72 9.06 17.19 7.57
C SER A 72 7.89 16.88 6.65
N LEU A 73 8.11 16.91 5.33
CA LEU A 73 7.13 16.36 4.38
C LEU A 73 7.23 14.83 4.29
N LEU A 74 8.43 14.24 4.48
CA LEU A 74 8.67 12.82 4.19
C LEU A 74 8.62 11.89 5.40
N ASN A 75 8.73 12.44 6.61
CA ASN A 75 8.84 11.68 7.85
C ASN A 75 7.63 11.93 8.74
N PRO A 76 6.46 11.32 8.45
CA PRO A 76 5.34 11.39 9.34
C PRO A 76 5.64 10.68 10.66
N GLU A 77 4.94 11.10 11.72
CA GLU A 77 5.23 10.71 13.10
C GLU A 77 4.70 9.31 13.48
N PHE A 78 4.49 8.45 12.48
CA PHE A 78 4.12 7.03 12.62
C PHE A 78 5.24 6.14 12.09
N PHE A 79 5.28 4.88 12.50
CA PHE A 79 6.50 4.06 12.44
C PHE A 79 7.71 4.75 13.09
N TYR A 80 7.49 5.65 14.05
CA TYR A 80 8.57 6.43 14.63
C TYR A 80 9.62 5.50 15.28
N PRO A 81 10.93 5.68 15.04
CA PRO A 81 11.63 6.79 14.40
C PRO A 81 12.13 6.46 12.97
N MET A 82 11.43 5.60 12.24
CA MET A 82 11.85 5.16 10.92
C MET A 82 11.70 6.27 9.87
N PRO A 83 12.75 6.59 9.08
CA PRO A 83 12.68 7.65 8.07
C PRO A 83 11.86 7.26 6.83
N GLY A 84 11.26 8.26 6.18
CA GLY A 84 10.66 8.11 4.86
C GLY A 84 9.31 7.40 4.82
N ALA A 85 8.62 7.28 5.97
CA ALA A 85 7.37 6.54 6.07
C ALA A 85 6.26 7.03 5.11
N LEU A 86 6.30 8.29 4.65
CA LEU A 86 5.36 8.77 3.62
C LEU A 86 5.54 8.05 2.27
N ALA A 87 6.77 7.63 1.93
CA ALA A 87 7.06 6.93 0.67
C ALA A 87 6.72 5.43 0.72
N PHE A 88 6.18 4.93 1.83
CA PHE A 88 5.81 3.51 1.94
C PHE A 88 4.47 3.20 1.25
N SER A 89 3.68 4.23 0.90
CA SER A 89 2.41 4.14 0.17
C SER A 89 2.16 5.40 -0.68
N ASP A 90 0.94 5.57 -1.19
CA ASP A 90 0.52 6.77 -1.92
C ASP A 90 0.61 8.03 -1.04
N ASN A 91 1.29 9.07 -1.54
CA ASN A 91 1.61 10.29 -0.78
C ASN A 91 0.59 11.44 -0.95
N HIS A 92 -0.38 11.28 -1.86
CA HIS A 92 -1.39 12.29 -2.21
C HIS A 92 -0.86 13.67 -2.65
N TRP A 93 0.40 13.85 -3.06
CA TRP A 93 0.94 15.17 -3.38
C TRP A 93 0.17 15.90 -4.51
N GLY A 94 -0.42 15.16 -5.45
CA GLY A 94 -1.28 15.74 -6.49
C GLY A 94 -2.67 16.17 -6.03
N THR A 95 -3.21 15.62 -4.94
CA THR A 95 -4.61 15.81 -4.53
C THR A 95 -4.81 16.36 -3.11
N ALA A 96 -3.81 16.27 -2.24
CA ALA A 96 -3.88 16.74 -0.86
C ALA A 96 -4.07 18.26 -0.74
N TRP A 97 -3.69 19.03 -1.76
CA TRP A 97 -3.99 20.45 -1.86
C TRP A 97 -5.50 20.72 -1.85
N ILE A 98 -6.30 19.88 -2.52
CA ILE A 98 -7.76 20.03 -2.56
C ILE A 98 -8.36 19.80 -1.17
N TYR A 99 -7.91 18.75 -0.48
CA TYR A 99 -8.30 18.50 0.91
C TYR A 99 -7.90 19.67 1.83
N SER A 100 -6.67 20.18 1.67
CA SER A 100 -6.14 21.29 2.47
C SER A 100 -6.95 22.57 2.31
N ILE A 101 -7.46 22.87 1.09
CA ILE A 101 -8.36 24.01 0.87
C ILE A 101 -9.60 23.89 1.76
N TYR A 102 -10.26 22.73 1.81
CA TYR A 102 -11.43 22.53 2.66
C TYR A 102 -11.10 22.63 4.15
N ARG A 103 -9.94 22.12 4.58
CA ARG A 103 -9.48 22.29 5.97
C ARG A 103 -9.25 23.76 6.33
N ILE A 104 -8.63 24.54 5.44
CA ILE A 104 -8.43 25.99 5.62
C ILE A 104 -9.77 26.73 5.69
N LEU A 105 -10.78 26.30 4.94
CA LEU A 105 -12.14 26.84 4.99
C LEU A 105 -12.91 26.49 6.27
N GLY A 106 -12.33 25.69 7.17
CA GLY A 106 -12.89 25.38 8.48
C GLY A 106 -13.69 24.08 8.57
N PHE A 107 -13.76 23.28 7.50
CA PHE A 107 -14.37 21.95 7.57
C PHE A 107 -13.51 21.01 8.41
N ASP A 108 -14.11 20.17 9.25
CA ASP A 108 -13.36 19.14 9.99
C ASP A 108 -12.79 18.06 9.05
N ARG A 109 -11.86 17.24 9.54
CA ARG A 109 -11.13 16.26 8.72
C ARG A 109 -12.03 15.28 7.96
N TYR A 110 -13.15 14.88 8.56
CA TYR A 110 -14.03 13.88 7.95
C TYR A 110 -14.84 14.52 6.82
N VAL A 111 -15.43 15.70 7.06
CA VAL A 111 -16.16 16.44 6.01
C VAL A 111 -15.21 16.92 4.91
N ALA A 112 -13.99 17.35 5.25
CA ALA A 112 -12.98 17.73 4.26
C ALA A 112 -12.58 16.54 3.37
N TYR A 113 -12.52 15.32 3.93
CA TYR A 113 -12.30 14.10 3.16
C TYR A 113 -13.45 13.83 2.19
N ASP A 114 -14.71 13.94 2.64
CA ASP A 114 -15.88 13.77 1.78
C ASP A 114 -15.88 14.78 0.63
N LEU A 115 -15.60 16.05 0.92
CA LEU A 115 -15.51 17.11 -0.10
C LEU A 115 -14.35 16.87 -1.07
N TRP A 116 -13.20 16.39 -0.58
CA TRP A 116 -12.09 15.95 -1.43
C TRP A 116 -12.52 14.79 -2.33
N TYR A 117 -13.20 13.77 -1.81
CA TYR A 117 -13.70 12.64 -2.59
C TYR A 117 -14.67 13.08 -3.69
N LEU A 118 -15.67 13.90 -3.34
CA LEU A 118 -16.66 14.44 -4.29
C LEU A 118 -16.02 15.33 -5.37
N THR A 119 -14.97 16.08 -5.02
CA THR A 119 -14.23 16.92 -5.98
C THR A 119 -13.58 16.07 -7.07
N GLY A 120 -13.05 14.89 -6.74
CA GLY A 120 -12.49 13.96 -7.72
C GLY A 120 -13.50 13.55 -8.80
N TYR A 121 -14.73 13.22 -8.39
CA TYR A 121 -15.82 12.89 -9.33
C TYR A 121 -16.23 14.08 -10.20
N LEU A 122 -16.32 15.28 -9.62
CA LEU A 122 -16.60 16.50 -10.37
C LEU A 122 -15.55 16.74 -11.46
N LEU A 123 -14.27 16.64 -11.11
CA LEU A 123 -13.16 16.84 -12.05
C LEU A 123 -13.14 15.78 -13.15
N ASN A 124 -13.40 14.51 -12.82
CA ASN A 124 -13.50 13.41 -13.78
C ASN A 124 -14.59 13.68 -14.83
N PHE A 125 -15.80 14.04 -14.37
CA PHE A 125 -16.92 14.33 -15.27
C PHE A 125 -16.63 15.53 -16.15
N ALA A 126 -16.17 16.63 -15.55
CA ALA A 126 -15.85 17.86 -16.27
C ALA A 126 -14.76 17.62 -17.34
N SER A 127 -13.70 16.90 -16.98
CA SER A 127 -12.61 16.57 -17.90
C SER A 127 -13.08 15.68 -19.05
N MET A 128 -13.75 14.57 -18.76
CA MET A 128 -14.19 13.67 -19.83
C MET A 128 -15.23 14.32 -20.74
N HIS A 129 -16.18 15.07 -20.17
CA HIS A 129 -17.16 15.82 -20.96
C HIS A 129 -16.47 16.84 -21.88
N PHE A 130 -15.52 17.61 -21.35
CA PHE A 130 -14.73 18.56 -22.11
C PHE A 130 -13.97 17.88 -23.25
N VAL A 131 -13.33 16.75 -22.99
CA VAL A 131 -12.57 15.98 -23.99
C VAL A 131 -13.49 15.45 -25.09
N LEU A 132 -14.61 14.81 -24.75
CA LEU A 132 -15.58 14.32 -25.73
C LEU A 132 -16.13 15.46 -26.60
N ARG A 133 -16.42 16.62 -26.00
CA ARG A 133 -16.81 17.82 -26.76
C ARG A 133 -15.70 18.32 -27.69
N LYS A 134 -14.44 18.28 -27.25
CA LYS A 134 -13.29 18.65 -28.10
C LYS A 134 -12.99 17.64 -29.21
N LEU A 135 -13.48 16.41 -29.09
CA LEU A 135 -13.44 15.39 -30.13
C LEU A 135 -14.61 15.49 -31.12
N GLY A 136 -15.60 16.34 -30.84
CA GLY A 136 -16.72 16.65 -31.76
C GLY A 136 -18.01 15.88 -31.49
N TYR A 137 -18.12 15.14 -30.38
CA TYR A 137 -19.36 14.47 -29.99
C TYR A 137 -20.43 15.46 -29.54
N SER A 138 -21.71 15.18 -29.77
CA SER A 138 -22.84 16.02 -29.33
C SER A 138 -22.89 16.19 -27.81
N VAL A 139 -23.59 17.22 -27.30
CA VAL A 139 -23.61 17.49 -25.84
C VAL A 139 -24.18 16.31 -25.06
N VAL A 140 -25.23 15.68 -25.58
CA VAL A 140 -25.90 14.54 -24.92
C VAL A 140 -24.97 13.33 -24.90
N ALA A 141 -24.36 12.97 -26.04
CA ALA A 141 -23.42 11.86 -26.14
C ALA A 141 -22.17 12.09 -25.26
N ALA A 142 -21.63 13.31 -25.26
CA ALA A 142 -20.50 13.68 -24.42
C ALA A 142 -20.85 13.63 -22.92
N ALA A 143 -22.06 14.05 -22.53
CA ALA A 143 -22.49 14.00 -21.14
C ALA A 143 -22.72 12.57 -20.65
N LEU A 144 -23.30 11.69 -21.49
CA LEU A 144 -23.51 10.28 -21.17
C LEU A 144 -22.19 9.48 -21.14
N GLY A 145 -21.27 9.76 -22.07
CA GLY A 145 -19.92 9.19 -22.02
C GLY A 145 -19.14 9.63 -20.78
N ALA A 146 -19.26 10.91 -20.40
CA ALA A 146 -18.67 11.42 -19.15
C ALA A 146 -19.32 10.83 -17.90
N PHE A 147 -20.64 10.62 -17.90
CA PHE A 147 -21.36 9.93 -16.84
C PHE A 147 -20.82 8.51 -16.67
N PHE A 148 -20.70 7.74 -17.75
CA PHE A 148 -20.13 6.40 -17.70
C PHE A 148 -18.69 6.38 -17.20
N PHE A 149 -17.82 7.28 -17.68
CA PHE A 149 -16.43 7.35 -17.20
C PHE A 149 -16.35 7.62 -15.70
N THR A 150 -17.20 8.52 -15.21
CA THR A 150 -17.15 9.03 -13.83
C THR A 150 -17.85 8.12 -12.84
N PHE A 151 -18.99 7.55 -13.23
CA PHE A 151 -19.88 6.81 -12.35
C PHE A 151 -19.98 5.33 -12.72
N GLY A 152 -19.44 4.88 -13.85
CA GLY A 152 -19.58 3.50 -14.30
C GLY A 152 -19.12 2.47 -13.26
N MET A 153 -19.68 1.27 -13.35
CA MET A 153 -19.57 0.27 -12.28
C MET A 153 -18.14 -0.01 -11.79
N PRO A 154 -17.11 -0.18 -12.66
CA PRO A 154 -15.75 -0.40 -12.18
C PRO A 154 -15.17 0.80 -11.43
N THR A 155 -15.53 2.01 -11.86
CA THR A 155 -15.12 3.27 -11.23
C THR A 155 -15.68 3.33 -9.81
N VAL A 156 -16.98 3.11 -9.64
CA VAL A 156 -17.62 3.07 -8.33
C VAL A 156 -17.05 1.95 -7.45
N ALA A 157 -16.94 0.73 -7.98
CA ALA A 157 -16.45 -0.42 -7.20
C ALA A 157 -15.04 -0.23 -6.65
N HIS A 158 -14.11 0.33 -7.43
CA HIS A 158 -12.74 0.55 -6.96
C HIS A 158 -12.63 1.79 -6.06
N HIS A 159 -13.37 2.87 -6.34
CA HIS A 159 -13.26 4.09 -5.55
C HIS A 159 -13.88 3.97 -4.16
N VAL A 160 -14.82 3.05 -3.98
CA VAL A 160 -15.40 2.74 -2.67
C VAL A 160 -14.36 2.07 -1.75
N GLY A 161 -13.50 1.18 -2.27
CA GLY A 161 -12.42 0.57 -1.48
C GLY A 161 -11.11 1.37 -1.45
N HIS A 162 -10.83 2.14 -2.51
CA HIS A 162 -9.54 2.80 -2.72
C HIS A 162 -9.73 4.25 -3.19
N ALA A 163 -10.04 5.15 -2.25
CA ALA A 163 -10.32 6.55 -2.54
C ALA A 163 -9.15 7.28 -3.24
N GLN A 164 -7.91 6.83 -3.05
CA GLN A 164 -6.72 7.35 -3.73
C GLN A 164 -6.76 7.20 -5.26
N LEU A 165 -7.56 6.28 -5.78
CA LEU A 165 -7.73 6.06 -7.23
C LEU A 165 -8.81 6.96 -7.84
N THR A 166 -9.50 7.78 -7.04
CA THR A 166 -10.67 8.53 -7.49
C THR A 166 -10.39 9.50 -8.64
N TYR A 167 -9.18 10.06 -8.69
CA TYR A 167 -8.85 11.17 -9.58
C TYR A 167 -8.22 10.67 -10.90
N CYS A 168 -9.04 10.62 -11.96
CA CYS A 168 -8.65 10.21 -13.30
C CYS A 168 -8.71 11.37 -14.32
N PHE A 169 -9.05 12.59 -13.89
CA PHE A 169 -9.29 13.74 -14.77
C PHE A 169 -8.10 14.14 -15.68
N PRO A 170 -6.81 13.96 -15.31
CA PRO A 170 -5.71 14.25 -16.22
C PRO A 170 -5.64 13.29 -17.42
N ALA A 171 -6.07 12.03 -17.24
CA ALA A 171 -5.94 10.99 -18.26
C ALA A 171 -6.70 11.30 -19.58
N PRO A 172 -7.99 11.71 -19.57
CA PRO A 172 -8.66 12.18 -20.78
C PRO A 172 -7.95 13.35 -21.47
N LEU A 173 -7.38 14.28 -20.68
CA LEU A 173 -6.69 15.46 -21.22
C LEU A 173 -5.39 15.08 -21.94
N ALA A 174 -4.64 14.11 -21.42
CA ALA A 174 -3.44 13.58 -22.07
C ALA A 174 -3.78 13.00 -23.45
N LEU A 175 -4.87 12.21 -23.54
CA LEU A 175 -5.34 11.67 -24.80
C LEU A 175 -5.79 12.76 -25.78
N LEU A 176 -6.49 13.79 -25.30
CA LEU A 176 -6.87 14.95 -26.13
C LEU A 176 -5.63 15.68 -26.67
N CYS A 177 -4.61 15.89 -25.84
CA CYS A 177 -3.37 16.52 -26.25
C CYS A 177 -2.69 15.73 -27.38
N TRP A 178 -2.63 14.40 -27.25
CA TRP A 178 -2.17 13.53 -28.33
C TRP A 178 -2.99 13.71 -29.61
N GLN A 179 -4.33 13.70 -29.54
CA GLN A 179 -5.18 13.95 -30.73
C GLN A 179 -4.93 15.32 -31.36
N ARG A 180 -4.70 16.36 -30.55
CA ARG A 180 -4.42 17.72 -31.05
C ARG A 180 -3.05 17.84 -31.70
N PHE A 181 -2.02 17.20 -31.13
CA PHE A 181 -0.71 17.08 -31.79
C PHE A 181 -0.87 16.45 -33.16
N ARG A 182 -1.54 15.29 -33.24
CA ARG A 182 -1.76 14.55 -34.48
C ARG A 182 -2.53 15.36 -35.54
N GLN A 183 -3.54 16.12 -35.12
CA GLN A 183 -4.39 16.91 -36.03
C GLN A 183 -3.72 18.20 -36.52
N LEU A 184 -2.96 18.88 -35.65
CA LEU A 184 -2.44 20.22 -35.91
C LEU A 184 -0.94 20.24 -36.23
N GLY A 185 -0.22 19.14 -36.01
CA GLY A 185 1.23 19.05 -36.21
C GLY A 185 2.05 19.93 -35.27
N ALA A 186 1.45 20.45 -34.19
CA ALA A 186 2.09 21.38 -33.25
C ALA A 186 2.63 20.64 -32.01
N PRO A 187 3.95 20.44 -31.85
CA PRO A 187 4.55 19.67 -30.76
C PRO A 187 4.31 20.22 -29.35
N LEU A 188 3.90 21.49 -29.22
CA LEU A 188 3.52 22.06 -27.93
C LEU A 188 2.42 21.24 -27.23
N TRP A 189 1.52 20.62 -27.99
CA TRP A 189 0.51 19.70 -27.42
C TRP A 189 1.13 18.47 -26.75
N LEU A 190 2.30 18.00 -27.19
CA LEU A 190 3.01 16.92 -26.51
C LEU A 190 3.53 17.37 -25.15
N GLY A 191 3.98 18.63 -25.02
CA GLY A 191 4.36 19.20 -23.72
C GLY A 191 3.19 19.23 -22.74
N TRP A 192 2.01 19.69 -23.19
CA TRP A 192 0.79 19.66 -22.38
C TRP A 192 0.32 18.23 -22.06
N GLY A 193 0.46 17.30 -23.00
CA GLY A 193 0.21 15.88 -22.78
C GLY A 193 1.14 15.28 -21.73
N ALA A 194 2.45 15.59 -21.80
CA ALA A 194 3.44 15.16 -20.82
C ALA A 194 3.15 15.74 -19.43
N LEU A 195 2.71 16.99 -19.34
CA LEU A 195 2.25 17.59 -18.08
C LEU A 195 1.02 16.86 -17.51
N ALA A 196 0.04 16.52 -18.36
CA ALA A 196 -1.14 15.76 -17.92
C ALA A 196 -0.77 14.35 -17.43
N VAL A 197 0.18 13.68 -18.08
CA VAL A 197 0.71 12.39 -17.61
C VAL A 197 1.45 12.55 -16.28
N ALA A 198 2.30 13.56 -16.13
CA ALA A 198 3.01 13.82 -14.89
C ALA A 198 2.04 14.14 -13.74
N LEU A 199 1.01 14.94 -14.01
CA LEU A 199 -0.06 15.21 -13.05
C LEU A 199 -0.79 13.92 -12.64
N GLN A 200 -1.06 13.01 -13.58
CA GLN A 200 -1.65 11.71 -13.25
C GLN A 200 -0.75 10.89 -12.31
N PHE A 201 0.58 10.89 -12.51
CA PHE A 201 1.54 10.24 -11.59
C PHE A 201 1.53 10.87 -10.19
N TYR A 202 1.46 12.20 -10.10
CA TYR A 202 1.33 12.91 -8.82
C TYR A 202 0.03 12.61 -8.09
N VAL A 203 -1.04 12.37 -8.85
CA VAL A 203 -2.34 11.97 -8.32
C VAL A 203 -2.33 10.52 -7.84
N SER A 204 -1.85 9.60 -8.68
CA SER A 204 -1.68 8.19 -8.38
C SER A 204 -0.66 7.58 -9.33
N ILE A 205 0.40 6.99 -8.77
CA ILE A 205 1.47 6.37 -9.55
C ILE A 205 0.93 5.22 -10.43
N TYR A 206 0.01 4.43 -9.89
CA TYR A 206 -0.69 3.36 -10.61
C TYR A 206 -1.38 3.88 -11.87
N LEU A 207 -2.20 4.92 -11.72
CA LEU A 207 -2.97 5.46 -12.83
C LEU A 207 -2.09 6.18 -13.85
N GLY A 208 -0.99 6.82 -13.42
CA GLY A 208 0.00 7.42 -14.32
C GLY A 208 0.69 6.37 -15.19
N TYR A 209 1.05 5.23 -14.60
CA TYR A 209 1.61 4.09 -15.33
C TYR A 209 0.60 3.49 -16.32
N PHE A 210 -0.63 3.20 -15.89
CA PHE A 210 -1.66 2.68 -16.79
C PHE A 210 -2.06 3.65 -17.90
N LEU A 211 -2.08 4.96 -17.63
CA LEU A 211 -2.26 5.99 -18.65
C LEU A 211 -1.15 5.94 -19.70
N SER A 212 0.10 5.75 -19.27
CA SER A 212 1.23 5.63 -20.18
C SER A 212 1.07 4.40 -21.09
N LEU A 213 0.65 3.25 -20.54
CA LEU A 213 0.30 2.07 -21.34
C LEU A 213 -0.85 2.34 -22.31
N LEU A 214 -1.90 3.05 -21.87
CA LEU A 214 -3.02 3.42 -22.74
C LEU A 214 -2.57 4.28 -23.90
N LEU A 215 -1.75 5.31 -23.66
CA LEU A 215 -1.25 6.17 -24.73
C LEU A 215 -0.40 5.37 -25.72
N LEU A 216 0.47 4.46 -25.25
CA LEU A 216 1.25 3.58 -26.13
C LEU A 216 0.35 2.68 -27.00
N ALA A 217 -0.62 1.98 -26.39
CA ALA A 217 -1.56 1.14 -27.12
C ALA A 217 -2.43 1.94 -28.10
N TRP A 218 -2.84 3.14 -27.71
CA TRP A 218 -3.61 4.06 -28.54
C TRP A 218 -2.78 4.54 -29.74
N ILE A 219 -1.53 4.97 -29.53
CA ILE A 219 -0.61 5.37 -30.59
C ILE A 219 -0.40 4.22 -31.57
N ALA A 220 -0.13 3.01 -31.07
CA ALA A 220 0.04 1.82 -31.91
C ALA A 220 -1.22 1.51 -32.74
N ALA A 221 -2.40 1.57 -32.13
CA ALA A 221 -3.68 1.40 -32.82
C ALA A 221 -3.91 2.48 -33.90
N GLN A 222 -3.50 3.74 -33.64
CA GLN A 222 -3.57 4.81 -34.62
C GLN A 222 -2.64 4.58 -35.81
N CYS A 223 -1.37 4.23 -35.56
CA CYS A 223 -0.43 3.89 -36.62
C CYS A 223 -0.97 2.78 -37.52
N TRP A 224 -1.56 1.75 -36.92
CA TRP A 224 -2.16 0.63 -37.65
C TRP A 224 -3.34 1.07 -38.53
N ILE A 225 -4.26 1.85 -37.99
CA ILE A 225 -5.47 2.30 -38.70
C ILE A 225 -5.15 3.31 -39.79
N GLU A 226 -4.24 4.25 -39.52
CA GLU A 226 -3.85 5.29 -40.48
C GLU A 226 -2.80 4.79 -41.49
N ARG A 227 -2.21 3.61 -41.25
CA ARG A 227 -1.09 3.06 -42.02
C ARG A 227 0.09 4.03 -42.08
N THR A 228 0.35 4.70 -40.96
CA THR A 228 1.41 5.69 -40.80
C THR A 228 2.40 5.22 -39.74
N SER A 229 3.65 5.69 -39.86
CA SER A 229 4.66 5.52 -38.81
C SER A 229 4.60 6.70 -37.84
N PRO A 230 4.88 6.52 -36.54
CA PRO A 230 4.98 7.62 -35.60
C PRO A 230 5.89 8.75 -36.11
N LEU A 231 6.99 8.39 -36.79
CA LEU A 231 7.97 9.33 -37.34
C LEU A 231 7.36 10.33 -38.33
N THR A 232 6.30 9.94 -39.03
CA THR A 232 5.62 10.82 -39.99
C THR A 232 4.96 12.02 -39.30
N TRP A 233 4.40 11.84 -38.11
CA TRP A 233 3.84 12.94 -37.32
C TRP A 233 4.91 13.88 -36.77
N PHE A 234 6.16 13.42 -36.65
CA PHE A 234 7.31 14.23 -36.23
C PHE A 234 8.11 14.83 -37.39
N SER A 235 7.79 14.51 -38.64
CA SER A 235 8.55 14.96 -39.82
C SER A 235 8.67 16.48 -39.94
N GLY A 236 7.65 17.22 -39.48
CA GLY A 236 7.63 18.68 -39.47
C GLY A 236 8.26 19.33 -38.23
N PHE A 237 8.81 18.56 -37.29
CA PHE A 237 9.25 19.08 -35.98
C PHE A 237 10.34 20.15 -36.11
N GLY A 238 11.39 19.90 -36.92
CA GLY A 238 12.48 20.85 -37.11
C GLY A 238 12.03 22.15 -37.77
N VAL A 239 11.17 22.07 -38.78
CA VAL A 239 10.58 23.23 -39.45
C VAL A 239 9.70 24.03 -38.48
N TRP A 240 8.90 23.34 -37.66
CA TRP A 240 8.07 23.98 -36.65
C TRP A 240 8.90 24.71 -35.60
N VAL A 241 9.97 24.09 -35.09
CA VAL A 241 10.87 24.71 -34.09
C VAL A 241 11.51 25.98 -34.65
N ASN A 242 11.98 25.94 -35.90
CA ASN A 242 12.59 27.11 -36.53
C ASN A 242 11.59 28.25 -36.74
N SER A 243 10.35 27.91 -37.10
CA SER A 243 9.28 28.89 -37.36
C SER A 243 8.64 29.43 -36.06
N ASN A 244 8.68 28.68 -34.96
CA ASN A 244 7.98 28.98 -33.71
C ASN A 244 8.94 28.93 -32.50
N ARG A 245 10.07 29.66 -32.57
CA ARG A 245 11.14 29.59 -31.56
C ARG A 245 10.67 29.81 -30.12
N ARG A 246 9.71 30.72 -29.89
CA ARG A 246 9.15 30.99 -28.55
C ARG A 246 8.38 29.78 -28.01
N ASP A 247 7.52 29.19 -28.81
CA ASP A 247 6.75 28.00 -28.43
C ASP A 247 7.65 26.78 -28.27
N ALA A 248 8.72 26.68 -29.07
CA ALA A 248 9.73 25.64 -28.92
C ALA A 248 10.50 25.80 -27.60
N LEU A 249 10.95 27.00 -27.25
CA LEU A 249 11.58 27.26 -25.95
C LEU A 249 10.63 26.90 -24.80
N PHE A 250 9.38 27.34 -24.88
CA PHE A 250 8.36 27.01 -23.88
C PHE A 250 8.12 25.51 -23.77
N LEU A 251 8.07 24.78 -24.90
CA LEU A 251 7.98 23.32 -24.92
C LEU A 251 9.17 22.68 -24.19
N PHE A 252 10.41 23.08 -24.48
CA PHE A 252 11.59 22.53 -23.81
C PHE A 252 11.61 22.82 -22.32
N LEU A 253 11.25 24.04 -21.91
CA LEU A 253 11.11 24.40 -20.50
C LEU A 253 10.02 23.57 -19.81
N LEU A 254 8.88 23.38 -20.48
CA LEU A 254 7.77 22.58 -19.97
C LEU A 254 8.18 21.10 -19.83
N LEU A 255 8.87 20.51 -20.81
CA LEU A 255 9.39 19.15 -20.72
C LEU A 255 10.46 19.02 -19.63
N GLY A 256 11.36 20.01 -19.49
CA GLY A 256 12.34 20.07 -18.41
C GLY A 256 11.68 20.10 -17.03
N LEU A 257 10.63 20.91 -16.87
CA LEU A 257 9.82 20.96 -15.65
C LEU A 257 9.13 19.63 -15.37
N VAL A 258 8.55 18.99 -16.40
CA VAL A 258 7.90 17.68 -16.27
C VAL A 258 8.91 16.63 -15.78
N VAL A 259 10.08 16.54 -16.40
CA VAL A 259 11.13 15.60 -15.99
C VAL A 259 11.58 15.89 -14.56
N ALA A 260 11.87 17.15 -14.23
CA ALA A 260 12.26 17.54 -12.87
C ALA A 260 11.18 17.17 -11.84
N SER A 261 9.90 17.42 -12.15
CA SER A 261 8.78 17.09 -11.26
C SER A 261 8.65 15.59 -11.03
N LEU A 262 8.80 14.76 -12.07
CA LEU A 262 8.75 13.31 -11.94
C LEU A 262 9.94 12.77 -11.14
N LEU A 263 11.13 13.36 -11.29
CA LEU A 263 12.28 13.01 -10.47
C LEU A 263 12.03 13.34 -9.00
N VAL A 264 11.45 14.50 -8.69
CA VAL A 264 11.07 14.87 -7.31
C VAL A 264 10.07 13.88 -6.71
N LEU A 265 9.08 13.44 -7.50
CA LEU A 265 8.10 12.45 -7.06
C LEU A 265 8.72 11.07 -6.85
N MET A 266 9.53 10.59 -7.79
CA MET A 266 10.04 9.21 -7.81
C MET A 266 11.25 9.01 -6.91
N TYR A 267 12.04 10.06 -6.64
CA TYR A 267 13.28 9.94 -5.88
C TYR A 267 13.08 9.36 -4.46
N PRO A 268 12.11 9.83 -3.64
CA PRO A 268 11.87 9.23 -2.32
C PRO A 268 11.50 7.74 -2.41
N TYR A 269 10.65 7.35 -3.36
CA TYR A 269 10.27 5.95 -3.54
C TYR A 269 11.46 5.06 -3.87
N VAL A 270 12.33 5.50 -4.78
CA VAL A 270 13.56 4.75 -5.14
C VAL A 270 14.53 4.69 -3.96
N LEU A 271 14.72 5.81 -3.26
CA LEU A 271 15.62 5.90 -2.11
C LEU A 271 15.19 4.95 -0.99
N TYR A 272 13.94 5.04 -0.56
CA TYR A 272 13.45 4.25 0.57
C TYR A 272 13.18 2.80 0.18
N SER A 273 12.74 2.50 -1.05
CA SER A 273 12.67 1.11 -1.53
C SER A 273 14.03 0.42 -1.45
N LYS A 274 15.11 1.10 -1.84
CA LYS A 274 16.48 0.55 -1.71
C LYS A 274 16.94 0.46 -0.25
N LEU A 275 16.68 1.50 0.55
CA LEU A 275 17.10 1.55 1.95
C LEU A 275 16.47 0.42 2.79
N TYR A 276 15.21 0.12 2.53
CA TYR A 276 14.46 -0.91 3.26
C TYR A 276 14.45 -2.28 2.57
N GLY A 277 14.99 -2.39 1.36
CA GLY A 277 14.94 -3.63 0.58
C GLY A 277 13.51 -4.02 0.18
N PHE A 278 12.64 -3.03 -0.08
CA PHE A 278 11.27 -3.33 -0.51
C PHE A 278 11.27 -3.97 -1.89
N SER A 279 10.86 -5.23 -1.93
CA SER A 279 10.59 -5.99 -3.15
C SER A 279 9.27 -6.73 -2.99
N ARG A 280 8.52 -6.91 -4.08
CA ARG A 280 7.30 -7.73 -4.07
C ARG A 280 7.52 -9.03 -4.82
N ASP A 281 6.83 -10.06 -4.35
CA ASP A 281 6.81 -11.35 -5.02
C ASP A 281 6.03 -11.23 -6.34
N SER A 282 6.56 -11.87 -7.38
CA SER A 282 5.88 -12.04 -8.66
C SER A 282 4.53 -12.74 -8.52
N HIS A 283 4.36 -13.57 -7.49
CA HIS A 283 3.08 -14.20 -7.17
C HIS A 283 1.98 -13.19 -6.79
N ASP A 284 2.33 -12.13 -6.05
CA ASP A 284 1.39 -11.06 -5.70
C ASP A 284 0.84 -10.39 -6.98
N ILE A 285 1.72 -10.10 -7.94
CA ILE A 285 1.35 -9.51 -9.24
C ILE A 285 0.46 -10.47 -10.03
N SER A 286 0.83 -11.76 -10.11
CA SER A 286 0.04 -12.78 -10.82
C SER A 286 -1.38 -12.91 -10.24
N SER A 287 -1.50 -12.85 -8.92
CA SER A 287 -2.78 -12.98 -8.22
C SER A 287 -3.76 -11.86 -8.62
N MET A 288 -3.28 -10.64 -8.89
CA MET A 288 -4.09 -9.46 -9.21
C MET A 288 -4.12 -9.09 -10.71
N LEU A 289 -3.54 -9.92 -11.59
CA LEU A 289 -3.66 -9.72 -13.04
C LEU A 289 -5.07 -10.06 -13.56
N PRO A 290 -5.65 -9.24 -14.45
CA PRO A 290 -6.96 -9.52 -15.05
C PRO A 290 -7.08 -10.94 -15.60
N ARG A 291 -8.16 -11.63 -15.24
CA ARG A 291 -8.58 -12.89 -15.86
C ARG A 291 -9.83 -12.62 -16.68
N ILE A 292 -10.20 -13.52 -17.59
CA ILE A 292 -11.45 -13.38 -18.38
C ILE A 292 -12.64 -13.16 -17.43
N ARG A 293 -12.67 -13.92 -16.32
CA ARG A 293 -13.68 -13.82 -15.27
C ARG A 293 -13.75 -12.45 -14.59
N SER A 294 -12.62 -11.75 -14.45
CA SER A 294 -12.55 -10.43 -13.80
C SER A 294 -13.43 -9.39 -14.49
N TYR A 295 -13.54 -9.46 -15.82
CA TYR A 295 -14.39 -8.57 -16.60
C TYR A 295 -15.89 -8.81 -16.42
N PHE A 296 -16.29 -9.77 -15.59
CA PHE A 296 -17.69 -10.12 -15.28
C PHE A 296 -18.00 -10.03 -13.78
N ILE A 297 -17.08 -9.49 -12.97
CA ILE A 297 -17.23 -9.37 -11.52
C ILE A 297 -17.62 -7.94 -11.13
N SER A 298 -18.69 -7.84 -10.34
CA SER A 298 -19.14 -6.64 -9.65
C SER A 298 -19.94 -7.03 -8.39
N ASP A 299 -19.23 -7.28 -7.30
CA ASP A 299 -19.75 -7.83 -6.04
C ASP A 299 -20.63 -6.83 -5.29
N ILE A 300 -20.31 -5.53 -5.39
CA ILE A 300 -21.12 -4.46 -4.78
C ILE A 300 -22.38 -4.12 -5.60
N SER A 301 -22.62 -4.77 -6.75
CA SER A 301 -23.84 -4.57 -7.55
C SER A 301 -25.02 -5.36 -7.00
N THR A 302 -26.14 -4.69 -6.75
CA THR A 302 -27.37 -5.39 -6.33
C THR A 302 -27.90 -6.34 -7.41
N ILE A 303 -27.75 -5.99 -8.70
CA ILE A 303 -28.21 -6.82 -9.84
C ILE A 303 -27.23 -7.98 -10.10
N TRP A 304 -25.93 -7.67 -10.12
CA TRP A 304 -24.93 -8.58 -10.66
C TRP A 304 -24.17 -9.41 -9.61
N HIS A 305 -24.38 -9.19 -8.30
CA HIS A 305 -23.68 -9.94 -7.25
C HIS A 305 -23.83 -11.46 -7.40
N THR A 306 -25.05 -11.97 -7.64
CA THR A 306 -25.28 -13.43 -7.75
C THR A 306 -24.56 -14.03 -8.96
N PHE A 307 -24.46 -13.29 -10.06
CA PHE A 307 -23.70 -13.73 -11.23
C PHE A 307 -22.19 -13.67 -10.96
N SER A 308 -21.74 -12.60 -10.31
CA SER A 308 -20.35 -12.41 -9.88
C SER A 308 -19.90 -13.53 -8.94
N ASP A 309 -20.76 -14.00 -8.03
CA ASP A 309 -20.47 -15.12 -7.13
C ASP A 309 -20.23 -16.44 -7.86
N ARG A 310 -20.98 -16.70 -8.92
CA ARG A 310 -20.82 -17.91 -9.73
C ARG A 310 -19.55 -17.86 -10.58
N VAL A 311 -19.27 -16.71 -11.20
CA VAL A 311 -18.15 -16.55 -12.14
C VAL A 311 -16.83 -16.32 -11.42
N GLY A 312 -16.85 -15.60 -10.30
CA GLY A 312 -15.69 -15.21 -9.49
C GLY A 312 -15.34 -16.18 -8.38
N LYS A 313 -15.93 -17.38 -8.33
CA LYS A 313 -15.58 -18.41 -7.36
C LYS A 313 -14.08 -18.75 -7.48
N ASP A 314 -13.40 -18.82 -6.33
CA ASP A 314 -11.97 -19.15 -6.19
C ASP A 314 -11.00 -18.20 -6.91
N LEU A 315 -11.46 -16.97 -7.23
CA LEU A 315 -10.58 -15.96 -7.79
C LEU A 315 -9.66 -15.41 -6.69
N PRO A 316 -8.33 -15.45 -6.86
CA PRO A 316 -7.42 -14.85 -5.89
C PRO A 316 -7.66 -13.33 -5.85
N MET A 317 -7.50 -12.72 -4.67
CA MET A 317 -7.66 -11.28 -4.46
C MET A 317 -8.92 -10.70 -5.13
N ARG A 318 -10.06 -11.40 -5.04
CA ARG A 318 -11.31 -11.07 -5.74
C ARG A 318 -11.77 -9.61 -5.59
N HIS A 319 -11.52 -8.99 -4.44
CA HIS A 319 -11.84 -7.58 -4.19
C HIS A 319 -11.14 -6.61 -5.15
N GLU A 320 -9.98 -6.99 -5.73
CA GLU A 320 -9.27 -6.19 -6.75
C GLU A 320 -9.82 -6.40 -8.17
N HIS A 321 -10.65 -7.43 -8.41
CA HIS A 321 -11.08 -7.85 -9.75
C HIS A 321 -12.43 -7.29 -10.20
N GLN A 322 -12.90 -6.19 -9.61
CA GLN A 322 -14.22 -5.59 -9.85
C GLN A 322 -14.29 -4.83 -11.19
N MET A 323 -14.09 -5.53 -12.32
CA MET A 323 -13.87 -4.91 -13.64
C MET A 323 -15.09 -4.92 -14.57
N PHE A 324 -16.25 -5.45 -14.15
CA PHE A 324 -17.42 -5.51 -15.01
C PHE A 324 -18.04 -4.13 -15.27
N VAL A 325 -18.18 -3.79 -16.55
CA VAL A 325 -18.64 -2.46 -17.01
C VAL A 325 -20.16 -2.30 -17.08
N GLY A 326 -20.91 -3.39 -16.88
CA GLY A 326 -22.38 -3.42 -17.03
C GLY A 326 -22.85 -3.79 -18.45
N LEU A 327 -24.01 -4.43 -18.54
CA LEU A 327 -24.57 -4.90 -19.81
C LEU A 327 -25.01 -3.73 -20.69
N GLY A 328 -25.58 -2.66 -20.11
CA GLY A 328 -25.98 -1.47 -20.84
C GLY A 328 -24.80 -0.79 -21.55
N ALA A 329 -23.66 -0.69 -20.87
CA ALA A 329 -22.42 -0.17 -21.44
C ALA A 329 -21.88 -1.05 -22.57
N LEU A 330 -21.84 -2.38 -22.37
CA LEU A 330 -21.39 -3.32 -23.40
C LEU A 330 -22.25 -3.23 -24.66
N LEU A 331 -23.57 -3.17 -24.51
CA LEU A 331 -24.49 -3.06 -25.65
C LEU A 331 -24.36 -1.70 -26.37
N LEU A 332 -24.06 -0.61 -25.66
CA LEU A 332 -23.74 0.69 -26.28
C LEU A 332 -22.42 0.65 -27.06
N VAL A 333 -21.42 -0.09 -26.58
CA VAL A 333 -20.18 -0.34 -27.34
C VAL A 333 -20.48 -1.12 -28.61
N VAL A 334 -21.29 -2.18 -28.54
CA VAL A 334 -21.73 -2.93 -29.73
C VAL A 334 -22.49 -2.01 -30.70
N LEU A 335 -23.35 -1.13 -30.20
CA LEU A 335 -24.06 -0.14 -31.00
C LEU A 335 -23.08 0.80 -31.74
N ALA A 336 -22.01 1.22 -31.07
CA ALA A 336 -20.96 2.03 -31.69
C ALA A 336 -20.25 1.30 -32.83
N LEU A 337 -19.84 0.05 -32.60
CA LEU A 337 -19.13 -0.77 -33.59
C LEU A 337 -20.00 -1.12 -34.82
N THR A 338 -21.32 -1.20 -34.62
CA THR A 338 -22.27 -1.49 -35.70
C THR A 338 -22.60 -0.26 -36.53
N LEU A 339 -22.85 0.89 -35.89
CA LEU A 339 -23.35 2.09 -36.56
C LEU A 339 -22.25 3.09 -36.96
N ASN A 340 -21.09 3.08 -36.31
CA ASN A 340 -20.02 4.06 -36.51
C ASN A 340 -18.73 3.39 -36.98
N ARG A 341 -18.27 3.73 -38.19
CA ARG A 341 -17.05 3.20 -38.80
C ARG A 341 -15.89 4.21 -38.82
N SER A 342 -15.98 5.26 -38.01
CA SER A 342 -14.92 6.27 -37.94
C SER A 342 -13.59 5.69 -37.42
N PRO A 343 -12.44 6.24 -37.84
CA PRO A 343 -11.14 5.77 -37.38
C PRO A 343 -10.99 5.76 -35.86
N ILE A 344 -11.56 6.75 -35.15
CA ILE A 344 -11.45 6.85 -33.69
C ILE A 344 -12.15 5.69 -32.96
N VAL A 345 -13.24 5.15 -33.51
CA VAL A 345 -13.92 3.96 -32.98
C VAL A 345 -13.01 2.73 -33.11
N ASN A 346 -12.41 2.54 -34.28
CA ASN A 346 -11.49 1.43 -34.53
C ASN A 346 -10.23 1.53 -33.65
N VAL A 347 -9.68 2.73 -33.50
CA VAL A 347 -8.53 2.98 -32.61
C VAL A 347 -8.90 2.66 -31.16
N SER A 348 -10.08 3.10 -30.71
CA SER A 348 -10.54 2.86 -29.33
C SER A 348 -10.66 1.36 -29.05
N ILE A 349 -11.33 0.60 -29.92
CA ILE A 349 -11.52 -0.85 -29.70
C ILE A 349 -10.21 -1.65 -29.84
N ILE A 350 -9.32 -1.27 -30.76
CA ILE A 350 -8.01 -1.92 -30.88
C ILE A 350 -7.13 -1.62 -29.67
N SER A 351 -7.10 -0.37 -29.19
CA SER A 351 -6.34 -0.01 -27.98
C SER A 351 -6.83 -0.78 -26.73
N LEU A 352 -8.15 -0.95 -26.58
CA LEU A 352 -8.76 -1.80 -25.56
C LEU A 352 -8.30 -3.25 -25.69
N ALA A 353 -8.42 -3.83 -26.89
CA ALA A 353 -8.04 -5.20 -27.14
C ALA A 353 -6.54 -5.45 -26.87
N LEU A 354 -5.66 -4.53 -27.28
CA LEU A 354 -4.22 -4.63 -27.03
C LEU A 354 -3.91 -4.68 -25.53
N LEU A 355 -4.51 -3.80 -24.72
CA LEU A 355 -4.26 -3.76 -23.28
C LEU A 355 -4.91 -4.91 -22.52
N MET A 356 -6.12 -5.30 -22.92
CA MET A 356 -6.78 -6.47 -22.36
C MET A 356 -5.93 -7.72 -22.62
N LEU A 357 -5.42 -7.92 -23.84
CA LEU A 357 -4.54 -9.04 -24.18
C LEU A 357 -3.19 -8.95 -23.46
N PHE A 358 -2.62 -7.75 -23.35
CA PHE A 358 -1.34 -7.54 -22.67
C PHE A 358 -1.40 -7.90 -21.18
N THR A 359 -2.52 -7.58 -20.52
CA THR A 359 -2.71 -7.79 -19.07
C THR A 359 -3.44 -9.09 -18.72
N LEU A 360 -3.99 -9.81 -19.70
CA LEU A 360 -4.72 -11.04 -19.45
C LEU A 360 -3.79 -12.10 -18.87
N ASN A 361 -4.20 -12.69 -17.75
CA ASN A 361 -3.57 -13.86 -17.16
C ASN A 361 -4.37 -15.12 -17.57
N ILE A 362 -3.69 -16.04 -18.25
CA ILE A 362 -4.17 -17.38 -18.57
C ILE A 362 -3.19 -18.38 -17.96
N LYS A 363 -3.63 -19.14 -16.95
CA LYS A 363 -2.80 -20.16 -16.26
C LYS A 363 -1.45 -19.60 -15.79
N ASP A 364 -1.47 -18.44 -15.14
CA ASP A 364 -0.30 -17.72 -14.60
C ASP A 364 0.69 -17.22 -15.66
N GLN A 365 0.24 -17.10 -16.91
CA GLN A 365 1.00 -16.48 -18.00
C GLN A 365 0.30 -15.22 -18.48
N SER A 366 1.07 -14.14 -18.64
CA SER A 366 0.64 -12.86 -19.17
C SER A 366 1.81 -12.13 -19.83
N PHE A 367 1.56 -11.36 -20.89
CA PHE A 367 2.61 -10.51 -21.47
C PHE A 367 3.11 -9.45 -20.49
N TYR A 368 2.27 -9.02 -19.55
CA TYR A 368 2.65 -8.10 -18.49
C TYR A 368 3.80 -8.65 -17.62
N LEU A 369 3.79 -9.95 -17.33
CA LEU A 369 4.80 -10.59 -16.48
C LEU A 369 6.21 -10.54 -17.09
N LEU A 370 6.33 -10.44 -18.42
CA LEU A 370 7.62 -10.26 -19.10
C LEU A 370 8.31 -8.94 -18.70
N PHE A 371 7.54 -7.99 -18.19
CA PHE A 371 8.03 -6.68 -17.78
C PHE A 371 7.98 -6.45 -16.27
N ALA A 372 7.51 -7.43 -15.49
CA ALA A 372 7.30 -7.27 -14.04
C ALA A 372 8.60 -7.00 -13.28
N ASP A 373 9.73 -7.49 -13.78
CA ASP A 373 11.05 -7.31 -13.16
C ASP A 373 11.70 -5.94 -13.47
N PHE A 374 11.11 -5.13 -14.36
CA PHE A 374 11.65 -3.80 -14.61
C PHE A 374 11.51 -2.91 -13.36
N PRO A 375 12.55 -2.11 -13.02
CA PRO A 375 12.50 -1.19 -11.89
C PRO A 375 11.25 -0.30 -11.95
N GLY A 376 10.48 -0.27 -10.86
CA GLY A 376 9.22 0.47 -10.75
C GLY A 376 7.97 -0.29 -11.20
N VAL A 377 8.09 -1.25 -12.14
CA VAL A 377 6.94 -2.08 -12.57
C VAL A 377 6.59 -3.13 -11.51
N ASN A 378 7.58 -3.70 -10.81
CA ASN A 378 7.38 -4.62 -9.70
C ASN A 378 6.49 -4.01 -8.58
N SER A 379 6.51 -2.68 -8.43
CA SER A 379 5.67 -1.95 -7.46
C SER A 379 4.19 -1.85 -7.89
N ILE A 380 3.86 -2.12 -9.15
CA ILE A 380 2.50 -2.12 -9.72
C ILE A 380 1.94 -3.55 -9.69
N ARG A 381 1.43 -3.97 -8.53
CA ARG A 381 0.89 -5.33 -8.30
C ARG A 381 -0.57 -5.49 -8.76
N ALA A 382 -1.42 -4.50 -8.47
CA ALA A 382 -2.85 -4.56 -8.73
C ALA A 382 -3.19 -4.14 -10.16
N VAL A 383 -2.83 -4.99 -11.13
CA VAL A 383 -2.96 -4.69 -12.56
C VAL A 383 -4.43 -4.63 -13.01
N SER A 384 -5.35 -5.29 -12.30
CA SER A 384 -6.81 -5.17 -12.51
C SER A 384 -7.33 -3.74 -12.51
N ARG A 385 -6.69 -2.84 -11.76
CA ARG A 385 -7.04 -1.41 -11.69
C ARG A 385 -6.86 -0.67 -13.02
N ILE A 386 -6.20 -1.28 -14.02
CA ILE A 386 -6.12 -0.76 -15.39
C ILE A 386 -7.50 -0.44 -15.97
N ILE A 387 -8.56 -1.13 -15.52
CA ILE A 387 -9.94 -0.88 -15.95
C ILE A 387 -10.33 0.60 -15.84
N LEU A 388 -9.86 1.32 -14.80
CA LEU A 388 -10.16 2.73 -14.57
C LEU A 388 -9.68 3.63 -15.72
N ILE A 389 -8.55 3.27 -16.35
CA ILE A 389 -8.03 3.97 -17.53
C ILE A 389 -8.70 3.45 -18.82
N LEU A 390 -9.05 2.16 -18.89
CA LEU A 390 -9.83 1.59 -20.00
C LEU A 390 -11.25 2.18 -20.12
N MET A 391 -11.77 2.81 -19.06
CA MET A 391 -13.03 3.57 -19.12
C MET A 391 -12.98 4.71 -20.16
N ILE A 392 -11.80 5.25 -20.50
CA ILE A 392 -11.64 6.34 -21.47
C ILE A 392 -12.02 5.89 -22.89
N PRO A 393 -11.35 4.88 -23.51
CA PRO A 393 -11.76 4.39 -24.83
C PRO A 393 -13.20 3.85 -24.84
N LEU A 394 -13.68 3.24 -23.73
CA LEU A 394 -15.08 2.82 -23.62
C LEU A 394 -16.06 3.99 -23.64
N ALA A 395 -15.76 5.09 -22.94
CA ALA A 395 -16.58 6.30 -22.98
C ALA A 395 -16.62 6.95 -24.37
N ILE A 396 -15.51 6.92 -25.11
CA ILE A 396 -15.45 7.35 -26.53
C ILE A 396 -16.36 6.47 -27.39
N LEU A 397 -16.32 5.14 -27.21
CA LEU A 397 -17.18 4.20 -27.93
C LEU A 397 -18.66 4.46 -27.60
N ILE A 398 -19.03 4.60 -26.32
CA ILE A 398 -20.40 4.89 -25.90
C ILE A 398 -20.90 6.20 -26.53
N ALA A 399 -20.13 7.29 -26.45
CA ALA A 399 -20.49 8.55 -27.08
C ALA A 399 -20.66 8.40 -28.61
N SER A 400 -19.77 7.63 -29.25
CA SER A 400 -19.83 7.34 -30.69
C SER A 400 -21.08 6.56 -31.09
N GLY A 401 -21.53 5.61 -30.27
CA GLY A 401 -22.74 4.83 -30.50
C GLY A 401 -24.01 5.67 -30.37
N ILE A 402 -24.08 6.53 -29.36
CA ILE A 402 -25.21 7.44 -29.13
C ILE A 402 -25.36 8.43 -30.29
N ASP A 403 -24.26 9.07 -30.71
CA ASP A 403 -24.31 10.02 -31.83
C ASP A 403 -24.63 9.34 -33.16
N ALA A 404 -24.06 8.16 -33.42
CA ALA A 404 -24.38 7.41 -34.64
C ALA A 404 -25.86 6.96 -34.66
N ALA A 405 -26.41 6.54 -33.53
CA ALA A 405 -27.83 6.20 -33.40
C ALA A 405 -28.74 7.40 -33.68
N ARG A 406 -28.38 8.58 -33.15
CA ARG A 406 -29.08 9.85 -33.40
C ARG A 406 -29.13 10.20 -34.89
N LEU A 407 -28.03 9.99 -35.61
CA LEU A 407 -27.96 10.30 -37.04
C LEU A 407 -28.65 9.26 -37.93
N LYS A 408 -28.94 8.06 -37.43
CA LYS A 408 -29.44 6.94 -38.25
C LYS A 408 -30.96 6.92 -38.41
N SER A 409 -31.72 6.80 -37.30
CA SER A 409 -33.20 6.85 -37.31
C SER A 409 -33.79 6.86 -35.89
N GLY A 410 -35.09 7.18 -35.78
CA GLY A 410 -35.85 7.20 -34.51
C GLY A 410 -35.77 5.92 -33.68
N ARG A 411 -35.81 4.74 -34.30
CA ARG A 411 -35.68 3.46 -33.56
C ARG A 411 -34.32 3.27 -32.89
N TRP A 412 -33.25 3.75 -33.51
CA TRP A 412 -31.90 3.61 -32.98
C TRP A 412 -31.66 4.55 -31.81
N ILE A 413 -32.21 5.77 -31.86
CA ILE A 413 -32.12 6.69 -30.72
C ILE A 413 -32.95 6.20 -29.53
N ILE A 414 -34.11 5.58 -29.76
CA ILE A 414 -34.90 4.92 -28.68
C ILE A 414 -34.08 3.78 -28.07
N LEU A 415 -33.48 2.91 -28.89
CA LEU A 415 -32.61 1.84 -28.39
C LEU A 415 -31.43 2.40 -27.57
N ALA A 416 -30.72 3.41 -28.10
CA ALA A 416 -29.60 4.04 -27.39
C ALA A 416 -30.05 4.66 -26.06
N ALA A 417 -31.21 5.32 -26.03
CA ALA A 417 -31.78 5.89 -24.80
C ALA A 417 -32.11 4.79 -23.78
N SER A 418 -32.77 3.69 -24.20
CA SER A 418 -33.06 2.55 -23.33
C SER A 418 -31.79 1.92 -22.75
N LEU A 419 -30.74 1.77 -23.57
CA LEU A 419 -29.45 1.25 -23.10
C LEU A 419 -28.74 2.21 -22.14
N CYS A 420 -28.87 3.53 -22.34
CA CYS A 420 -28.36 4.53 -21.41
C CYS A 420 -29.10 4.47 -20.06
N VAL A 421 -30.43 4.28 -20.09
CA VAL A 421 -31.22 4.07 -18.87
C VAL A 421 -30.79 2.78 -18.17
N ALA A 422 -30.58 1.69 -18.91
CA ALA A 422 -30.07 0.44 -18.33
C ALA A 422 -28.71 0.64 -17.65
N LEU A 423 -27.76 1.31 -18.32
CA LEU A 423 -26.45 1.67 -17.76
C LEU A 423 -26.58 2.49 -16.46
N MET A 424 -27.47 3.48 -16.43
CA MET A 424 -27.72 4.29 -15.23
C MET A 424 -28.32 3.46 -14.10
N ILE A 425 -29.28 2.58 -14.38
CA ILE A 425 -29.89 1.70 -13.38
C ILE A 425 -28.84 0.75 -12.79
N GLU A 426 -28.03 0.11 -13.64
CA GLU A 426 -26.94 -0.78 -13.19
C GLU A 426 -25.95 -0.07 -12.27
N THR A 427 -25.71 1.21 -12.54
CA THR A 427 -24.82 2.06 -11.76
C THR A 427 -25.44 2.54 -10.45
N ILE A 428 -26.69 3.02 -10.46
CA ILE A 428 -27.38 3.52 -9.26
C ILE A 428 -27.59 2.39 -8.24
N LEU A 429 -27.71 1.14 -8.71
CA LEU A 429 -27.89 -0.03 -7.85
C LEU A 429 -26.57 -0.64 -7.33
N MET A 430 -25.46 0.10 -7.48
CA MET A 430 -24.21 -0.18 -6.78
C MET A 430 -24.32 0.25 -5.31
N LYS A 431 -23.87 -0.60 -4.40
CA LYS A 431 -23.85 -0.28 -2.97
C LYS A 431 -22.59 0.52 -2.64
N GLY A 432 -22.78 1.65 -1.94
CA GLY A 432 -21.68 2.35 -1.29
C GLY A 432 -21.16 1.59 -0.06
N GLN A 433 -19.94 1.92 0.36
CA GLN A 433 -19.35 1.50 1.62
C GLN A 433 -18.83 2.74 2.33
N PHE A 434 -19.09 2.84 3.63
CA PHE A 434 -18.62 3.92 4.47
C PHE A 434 -18.45 3.43 5.90
N TYR A 435 -17.68 4.18 6.68
CA TYR A 435 -17.71 4.08 8.14
C TYR A 435 -18.31 5.35 8.75
N ASP A 436 -19.02 5.22 9.87
CA ASP A 436 -19.72 6.32 10.49
C ASP A 436 -18.77 7.32 11.19
N ILE A 437 -19.00 8.62 10.97
CA ILE A 437 -18.16 9.68 11.52
C ILE A 437 -18.31 9.81 13.04
N ALA A 438 -19.52 9.62 13.57
CA ALA A 438 -19.77 9.71 15.00
C ALA A 438 -19.12 8.53 15.74
N GLU A 439 -19.22 7.32 15.18
CA GLU A 439 -18.51 6.14 15.71
C GLU A 439 -16.99 6.33 15.66
N ALA A 440 -16.44 6.84 14.55
CA ALA A 440 -15.01 7.11 14.44
C ALA A 440 -14.53 8.15 15.47
N LYS A 441 -15.28 9.24 15.67
CA LYS A 441 -14.99 10.25 16.70
C LYS A 441 -15.09 9.68 18.11
N MET A 442 -16.08 8.84 18.38
CA MET A 442 -16.25 8.19 19.68
C MET A 442 -15.09 7.22 19.98
N ARG A 443 -14.67 6.45 18.98
CA ARG A 443 -13.50 5.55 19.08
C ARG A 443 -12.22 6.32 19.40
N ALA A 444 -11.96 7.41 18.67
CA ALA A 444 -10.82 8.29 18.93
C ALA A 444 -10.88 8.90 20.34
N ALA A 445 -12.03 9.44 20.74
CA ALA A 445 -12.22 10.04 22.07
C ALA A 445 -12.05 9.01 23.22
N THR A 446 -12.51 7.78 23.03
CA THR A 446 -12.36 6.70 24.02
C THR A 446 -10.89 6.35 24.23
N LEU A 447 -10.12 6.30 23.14
CA LEU A 447 -8.69 6.03 23.20
C LEU A 447 -7.92 7.19 23.81
N ASP A 448 -8.31 8.41 23.47
CA ASP A 448 -7.75 9.65 24.00
C ASP A 448 -7.92 9.78 25.53
N GLN A 449 -9.07 9.36 26.08
CA GLN A 449 -9.31 9.33 27.52
C GLN A 449 -8.38 8.39 28.31
N LYS A 450 -7.75 7.42 27.64
CA LYS A 450 -6.78 6.51 28.27
C LYS A 450 -5.40 7.13 28.41
N LEU A 451 -5.13 8.27 27.77
CA LEU A 451 -3.86 8.96 27.90
C LEU A 451 -3.73 9.61 29.29
N PRO A 452 -2.50 9.64 29.86
CA PRO A 452 -2.22 10.44 31.04
C PRO A 452 -2.60 11.91 30.87
N ALA A 453 -3.10 12.55 31.93
CA ALA A 453 -3.52 13.95 31.91
C ALA A 453 -2.39 14.94 31.56
N HIS A 454 -1.13 14.57 31.86
CA HIS A 454 0.05 15.37 31.56
C HIS A 454 1.01 14.57 30.68
N LEU A 455 1.27 15.07 29.48
CA LEU A 455 2.20 14.48 28.52
C LEU A 455 3.27 15.49 28.12
N ASN A 456 4.48 14.98 27.88
CA ASN A 456 5.55 15.78 27.30
C ASN A 456 5.31 15.86 25.78
N ALA A 457 5.66 16.98 25.13
CA ALA A 457 5.59 17.10 23.67
C ALA A 457 6.45 16.06 22.93
N SER A 458 7.50 15.55 23.59
CA SER A 458 8.36 14.47 23.08
C SER A 458 7.86 13.07 23.42
N THR A 459 6.65 12.92 23.99
CA THR A 459 6.11 11.60 24.32
C THR A 459 5.89 10.77 23.05
N VAL A 460 6.38 9.54 23.08
CA VAL A 460 6.07 8.51 22.09
C VAL A 460 4.97 7.62 22.65
N ILE A 461 3.87 7.46 21.92
CA ILE A 461 2.76 6.59 22.30
C ILE A 461 2.81 5.26 21.55
N PHE A 462 2.13 4.26 22.10
CA PHE A 462 1.90 2.99 21.44
C PHE A 462 0.53 2.43 21.83
N VAL A 463 -0.25 2.01 20.84
CA VAL A 463 -1.52 1.32 20.98
C VAL A 463 -1.27 -0.15 20.65
N PRO A 464 -1.35 -1.05 21.65
CA PRO A 464 -1.07 -2.47 21.44
C PRO A 464 -2.13 -3.17 20.60
N VAL A 465 -1.71 -4.18 19.83
CA VAL A 465 -2.63 -4.96 18.98
C VAL A 465 -3.77 -5.54 19.80
N ASN A 466 -5.01 -5.22 19.41
CA ASN A 466 -6.20 -5.84 19.94
C ASN A 466 -6.53 -7.10 19.12
N THR A 467 -6.45 -8.27 19.75
CA THR A 467 -6.67 -9.56 19.08
C THR A 467 -8.13 -9.80 18.66
N SER A 468 -9.06 -8.99 19.15
CA SER A 468 -10.49 -9.08 18.80
C SER A 468 -10.84 -8.40 17.47
N GLU A 469 -9.91 -7.63 16.90
CA GLU A 469 -10.11 -6.91 15.64
C GLU A 469 -8.90 -7.09 14.71
N PRO A 470 -9.03 -6.78 13.41
CA PRO A 470 -7.89 -6.80 12.51
C PRO A 470 -6.78 -5.84 12.97
N SER A 471 -5.54 -6.31 12.98
CA SER A 471 -4.40 -5.57 13.55
C SER A 471 -4.19 -4.17 12.97
N PHE A 472 -4.52 -3.97 11.70
CA PHE A 472 -4.44 -2.66 11.04
C PHE A 472 -5.33 -1.59 11.70
N MET A 473 -6.44 -1.97 12.32
CA MET A 473 -7.34 -1.02 12.98
C MET A 473 -6.66 -0.36 14.17
N THR A 474 -5.97 -1.17 14.99
CA THR A 474 -5.19 -0.69 16.13
C THR A 474 -4.00 0.17 15.67
N GLU A 475 -3.31 -0.20 14.59
CA GLU A 475 -2.23 0.64 14.06
C GLU A 475 -2.74 2.02 13.65
N LEU A 476 -3.87 2.07 12.93
CA LEU A 476 -4.50 3.31 12.49
C LEU A 476 -5.05 4.15 13.66
N ASP A 477 -5.51 3.51 14.74
CA ASP A 477 -5.89 4.19 15.97
C ASP A 477 -4.70 4.93 16.60
N GLY A 478 -3.56 4.26 16.73
CA GLY A 478 -2.34 4.88 17.25
C GLY A 478 -1.84 6.01 16.37
N MET A 479 -1.90 5.84 15.04
CA MET A 479 -1.57 6.91 14.08
C MET A 479 -2.49 8.12 14.22
N LEU A 480 -3.80 7.89 14.31
CA LEU A 480 -4.80 8.96 14.42
C LEU A 480 -4.63 9.73 15.74
N LEU A 481 -4.48 9.02 16.86
CA LEU A 481 -4.31 9.62 18.18
C LEU A 481 -3.02 10.45 18.26
N ALA A 482 -1.90 9.91 17.75
CA ALA A 482 -0.64 10.63 17.67
C ALA A 482 -0.79 11.91 16.85
N GLN A 483 -1.45 11.82 15.69
CA GLN A 483 -1.72 12.99 14.88
C GLN A 483 -2.59 14.00 15.64
N GLU A 484 -3.71 13.62 16.25
CA GLU A 484 -4.59 14.55 16.98
C GLU A 484 -3.87 15.29 18.11
N ARG A 485 -3.00 14.60 18.86
CA ARG A 485 -2.25 15.18 19.98
C ARG A 485 -0.93 15.85 19.58
N GLY A 486 -0.51 15.73 18.32
CA GLY A 486 0.81 16.23 17.89
C GLY A 486 1.96 15.44 18.53
N LEU A 487 1.76 14.14 18.75
CA LEU A 487 2.71 13.22 19.35
C LEU A 487 3.28 12.26 18.29
N LYS A 488 4.22 11.43 18.74
CA LYS A 488 4.88 10.40 17.93
C LYS A 488 4.34 9.03 18.30
N THR A 489 4.32 8.09 17.36
CA THR A 489 3.87 6.72 17.65
C THR A 489 4.71 5.63 17.00
N LEU A 490 4.88 4.54 17.74
CA LEU A 490 5.42 3.28 17.21
C LEU A 490 4.42 2.57 16.29
N ASN A 491 3.14 2.95 16.34
CA ASN A 491 2.14 2.40 15.44
C ASN A 491 2.37 2.84 14.00
N GLY A 492 1.94 2.03 13.05
CA GLY A 492 1.94 2.39 11.65
C GLY A 492 1.27 1.36 10.76
N TYR A 493 0.54 1.86 9.78
CA TYR A 493 -0.10 1.11 8.71
C TYR A 493 0.25 1.79 7.40
N SER A 494 0.69 1.02 6.41
CA SER A 494 1.04 1.52 5.08
C SER A 494 1.14 0.36 4.08
N GLY A 495 1.37 0.68 2.80
CA GLY A 495 1.59 -0.33 1.77
C GLY A 495 2.80 -1.20 2.08
N ASN A 496 3.88 -0.62 2.58
CA ASN A 496 5.10 -1.30 3.04
C ASN A 496 5.35 -1.03 4.53
N PHE A 497 6.09 -1.94 5.19
CA PHE A 497 6.40 -1.86 6.62
C PHE A 497 7.91 -1.91 6.82
N PRO A 498 8.47 -1.13 7.76
CA PRO A 498 9.84 -1.34 8.18
C PRO A 498 9.99 -2.69 8.91
N ASN A 499 11.16 -3.31 8.79
CA ASN A 499 11.44 -4.57 9.48
C ASN A 499 11.19 -4.44 10.98
N GLY A 500 10.47 -5.42 11.54
CA GLY A 500 10.11 -5.46 12.97
C GLY A 500 8.88 -4.64 13.37
N TYR A 501 8.27 -3.88 12.44
CA TYR A 501 7.02 -3.15 12.69
C TYR A 501 5.77 -3.89 12.20
N SER A 502 5.93 -5.00 11.48
CA SER A 502 4.77 -5.81 11.06
C SER A 502 4.14 -6.52 12.25
N THR A 503 2.82 -6.68 12.22
CA THR A 503 2.02 -7.29 13.29
C THR A 503 2.11 -8.82 13.25
N ASN A 504 3.33 -9.37 13.21
CA ASN A 504 3.54 -10.78 12.86
C ASN A 504 3.14 -11.76 13.97
N ASP A 505 2.89 -11.28 15.19
CA ASP A 505 2.41 -12.15 16.25
C ASP A 505 1.53 -11.40 17.26
N PRO A 506 0.18 -11.45 17.10
CA PRO A 506 -0.75 -10.86 18.06
C PRO A 506 -0.74 -11.58 19.42
N THR A 507 -0.06 -12.74 19.54
CA THR A 507 0.09 -13.46 20.80
C THR A 507 1.28 -12.96 21.64
N GLN A 508 2.13 -12.09 21.08
CA GLN A 508 3.19 -11.45 21.86
C GLN A 508 2.61 -10.55 22.95
N PRO A 509 3.12 -10.66 24.19
CA PRO A 509 2.83 -9.71 25.25
C PRO A 509 2.99 -8.26 24.76
N VAL A 510 2.04 -7.42 25.14
CA VAL A 510 1.94 -6.01 24.71
C VAL A 510 3.27 -5.26 24.84
N CYS A 511 4.00 -5.42 25.94
CA CYS A 511 5.27 -4.73 26.15
C CYS A 511 6.38 -5.22 25.21
N LEU A 512 6.38 -6.50 24.84
CA LEU A 512 7.33 -7.02 23.86
C LEU A 512 7.06 -6.46 22.46
N GLN A 513 5.81 -6.13 22.12
CA GLN A 513 5.49 -5.51 20.84
C GLN A 513 6.17 -4.13 20.69
N ALA A 514 6.11 -3.30 21.73
CA ALA A 514 6.77 -1.98 21.72
C ALA A 514 8.30 -2.11 21.71
N VAL A 515 8.85 -2.94 22.60
CA VAL A 515 10.31 -3.14 22.71
C VAL A 515 10.90 -3.73 21.42
N SER A 516 10.22 -4.70 20.80
CA SER A 516 10.62 -5.29 19.53
C SER A 516 10.76 -4.22 18.44
N ARG A 517 9.83 -3.26 18.35
CA ARG A 517 9.88 -2.15 17.40
C ARG A 517 11.02 -1.17 17.70
N MET A 518 11.22 -0.84 18.98
CA MET A 518 12.31 0.02 19.44
C MET A 518 13.68 -0.60 19.12
N GLU A 519 13.88 -1.88 19.42
CA GLU A 519 15.12 -2.61 19.12
C GLU A 519 15.32 -2.83 17.62
N SER A 520 14.24 -3.03 16.87
CA SER A 520 14.30 -3.13 15.40
C SER A 520 14.72 -1.79 14.79
N ALA A 521 14.21 -0.67 15.30
CA ALA A 521 14.67 0.66 14.90
C ALA A 521 16.15 0.89 15.26
N ARG A 522 16.58 0.51 16.48
CA ARG A 522 17.99 0.62 16.89
C ARG A 522 18.92 -0.15 15.96
N ARG A 523 18.57 -1.41 15.65
CA ARG A 523 19.30 -2.26 14.68
C ARG A 523 19.34 -1.63 13.29
N PHE A 524 18.19 -1.17 12.79
CA PHE A 524 18.13 -0.51 11.49
C PHE A 524 19.06 0.70 11.41
N TYR A 525 19.08 1.56 12.42
CA TYR A 525 19.95 2.73 12.45
C TYR A 525 21.44 2.33 12.43
N ALA A 526 21.83 1.32 13.21
CA ALA A 526 23.20 0.84 13.24
C ALA A 526 23.64 0.20 11.92
N GLU A 527 22.81 -0.69 11.37
CA GLU A 527 23.13 -1.50 10.19
C GLU A 527 23.00 -0.73 8.87
N HIS A 528 21.95 0.08 8.72
CA HIS A 528 21.58 0.69 7.43
C HIS A 528 21.91 2.19 7.37
N LEU A 529 21.93 2.89 8.51
CA LEU A 529 22.28 4.33 8.57
C LEU A 529 23.68 4.60 9.12
N GLY A 530 24.40 3.57 9.58
CA GLY A 530 25.77 3.70 10.11
C GLY A 530 25.88 4.58 11.35
N ARG A 531 24.79 4.74 12.12
CA ARG A 531 24.75 5.59 13.32
C ARG A 531 23.97 4.90 14.43
N ASN A 532 24.36 5.14 15.68
CA ASN A 532 23.61 4.63 16.82
C ASN A 532 22.36 5.49 17.06
N LEU A 533 21.21 4.83 17.24
CA LEU A 533 19.99 5.48 17.70
C LEU A 533 20.11 5.75 19.20
N ASP A 534 19.98 7.02 19.61
CA ASP A 534 19.87 7.35 21.03
C ASP A 534 18.50 6.90 21.54
N MET A 535 18.49 5.89 22.41
CA MET A 535 17.25 5.37 23.00
C MET A 535 16.60 6.35 23.98
N GLY A 536 17.30 7.43 24.34
CA GLY A 536 16.73 8.56 25.08
C GLY A 536 15.53 9.23 24.40
N ILE A 537 15.34 9.04 23.09
CA ILE A 537 14.12 9.49 22.40
C ILE A 537 12.84 8.82 22.90
N PHE A 538 12.95 7.68 23.57
CA PHE A 538 11.84 6.96 24.20
C PHE A 538 11.74 7.23 25.71
N LYS A 539 12.47 8.23 26.23
CA LYS A 539 12.44 8.60 27.66
C LYS A 539 11.02 8.83 28.18
N TYR A 540 10.18 9.48 27.37
CA TYR A 540 8.76 9.65 27.64
C TYR A 540 7.99 8.71 26.73
N PHE A 541 7.65 7.52 27.23
CA PHE A 541 6.93 6.51 26.49
C PHE A 541 5.64 6.12 27.20
N VAL A 542 4.55 5.98 26.44
CA VAL A 542 3.24 5.59 26.96
C VAL A 542 2.65 4.49 26.08
N ALA A 543 2.47 3.31 26.64
CA ALA A 543 1.71 2.23 26.00
C ALA A 543 0.32 2.13 26.61
N LEU A 544 -0.72 2.27 25.79
CA LEU A 544 -2.11 2.23 26.25
C LEU A 544 -2.51 0.81 26.67
N ASP A 545 -3.43 0.69 27.63
CA ASP A 545 -3.99 -0.59 28.12
C ASP A 545 -2.96 -1.60 28.68
N THR A 546 -1.80 -1.12 29.13
CA THR A 546 -0.75 -1.93 29.77
C THR A 546 -0.97 -2.12 31.26
N LEU A 547 -2.05 -2.80 31.64
CA LEU A 547 -2.35 -2.99 33.06
C LEU A 547 -1.36 -3.93 33.79
N ASN A 548 -0.56 -4.73 33.07
CA ASN A 548 0.42 -5.65 33.68
C ASN A 548 1.60 -5.89 32.75
N CYS A 549 2.61 -5.02 32.80
CA CYS A 549 3.96 -5.48 32.46
C CYS A 549 4.73 -5.47 33.77
N SER A 550 4.72 -6.62 34.44
CA SER A 550 5.58 -6.84 35.60
C SER A 550 7.04 -6.69 35.15
N GLU A 551 7.95 -6.23 36.01
CA GLU A 551 9.38 -6.16 35.65
C GLU A 551 9.97 -7.53 35.18
N GLY A 552 9.24 -8.64 35.40
CA GLY A 552 9.54 -10.00 34.92
C GLY A 552 9.20 -10.27 33.44
N ASP A 553 8.18 -9.60 32.86
CA ASP A 553 7.75 -9.83 31.45
C ASP A 553 8.76 -9.31 30.42
N TRP A 554 9.83 -8.64 30.87
CA TRP A 554 10.82 -7.97 30.03
C TRP A 554 11.97 -8.86 29.60
N ARG A 555 12.12 -10.10 30.12
CA ARG A 555 13.39 -10.85 29.99
C ARG A 555 13.31 -12.38 29.90
N GLU A 556 12.13 -13.01 29.88
CA GLU A 556 12.08 -14.48 29.81
C GLU A 556 12.30 -15.00 28.39
N ILE A 557 13.35 -15.80 28.20
CA ILE A 557 13.60 -16.52 26.94
C ILE A 557 12.45 -17.52 26.67
N PRO A 558 11.77 -17.48 25.50
CA PRO A 558 10.78 -18.48 25.12
C PRO A 558 11.41 -19.88 25.01
N ASN A 559 10.65 -20.95 25.31
CA ASN A 559 11.18 -22.32 25.25
C ASN A 559 11.73 -22.68 23.86
N GLU A 560 11.12 -22.17 22.79
CA GLU A 560 11.58 -22.41 21.42
C GLU A 560 12.97 -21.83 21.11
N GLN A 561 13.38 -20.81 21.87
CA GLN A 561 14.66 -20.14 21.72
C GLN A 561 15.80 -20.88 22.43
N ILE A 562 15.48 -21.81 23.35
CA ILE A 562 16.47 -22.57 24.14
C ILE A 562 17.38 -23.44 23.25
N LYS A 563 16.85 -23.98 22.14
CA LYS A 563 17.61 -24.80 21.17
C LYS A 563 18.78 -24.04 20.51
N HIS A 564 18.78 -22.71 20.56
CA HIS A 564 19.84 -21.87 20.00
C HIS A 564 20.98 -21.60 20.99
N ILE A 565 20.88 -22.08 22.24
CA ILE A 565 21.97 -21.98 23.21
C ILE A 565 22.91 -23.17 23.04
N LYS A 566 24.23 -22.91 22.99
CA LYS A 566 25.25 -23.96 22.87
C LYS A 566 26.16 -23.98 24.08
N LEU A 567 26.48 -25.18 24.55
CA LEU A 567 27.44 -25.41 25.64
C LEU A 567 28.57 -26.32 25.14
N GLY A 568 29.81 -25.91 25.41
CA GLY A 568 31.00 -26.67 25.03
C GLY A 568 32.01 -26.77 26.17
N ILE A 569 32.60 -27.94 26.34
CA ILE A 569 33.70 -28.17 27.30
C ILE A 569 35.02 -27.85 26.60
N ILE A 570 35.61 -26.70 26.94
CA ILE A 570 36.85 -26.23 26.33
C ILE A 570 38.04 -27.03 26.85
N ASN A 571 38.18 -27.12 28.17
CA ASN A 571 39.31 -27.79 28.79
C ASN A 571 38.89 -28.48 30.10
N VAL A 572 39.55 -29.59 30.42
CA VAL A 572 39.45 -30.22 31.73
C VAL A 572 40.87 -30.55 32.20
N LYS A 573 41.27 -30.00 33.34
CA LYS A 573 42.62 -30.12 33.89
C LYS A 573 42.56 -30.71 35.30
N LYS A 574 43.30 -31.78 35.56
CA LYS A 574 43.45 -32.31 36.92
C LYS A 574 44.34 -31.36 37.74
N LEU A 575 43.86 -30.96 38.91
CA LEU A 575 44.54 -30.09 39.86
C LEU A 575 45.41 -30.93 40.82
N CYS A 576 46.39 -30.29 41.46
CA CYS A 576 47.32 -30.94 42.39
C CYS A 576 46.62 -31.50 43.65
N ASP A 577 45.42 -31.01 43.97
CA ASP A 577 44.59 -31.46 45.10
C ASP A 577 43.66 -32.65 44.74
N GLY A 578 43.82 -33.22 43.54
CA GLY A 578 43.04 -34.37 43.07
C GLY A 578 41.74 -34.02 42.35
N ARG A 579 41.27 -32.76 42.42
CA ARG A 579 40.05 -32.30 41.74
C ARG A 579 40.28 -32.04 40.24
N TYR A 580 39.21 -31.95 39.47
CA TYR A 580 39.31 -31.53 38.06
C TYR A 580 38.79 -30.08 37.92
N GLU A 581 39.59 -29.19 37.37
CA GLU A 581 39.13 -27.87 36.92
C GLU A 581 38.53 -28.02 35.51
N VAL A 582 37.26 -27.69 35.38
CA VAL A 582 36.52 -27.73 34.11
C VAL A 582 36.35 -26.30 33.61
N LYS A 583 36.80 -26.03 32.38
CA LYS A 583 36.54 -24.77 31.66
C LYS A 583 35.49 -25.01 30.59
N VAL A 584 34.39 -24.28 30.68
CA VAL A 584 33.25 -24.38 29.76
C VAL A 584 33.03 -23.07 29.01
N LYS A 585 32.39 -23.16 27.85
CA LYS A 585 31.92 -22.04 27.03
C LYS A 585 30.41 -22.17 26.85
N VAL A 586 29.69 -21.11 27.18
CA VAL A 586 28.27 -20.92 26.85
C VAL A 586 28.19 -19.90 25.71
N ASP A 587 27.48 -20.25 24.65
CA ASP A 587 27.27 -19.41 23.47
C ASP A 587 25.77 -19.18 23.30
N ASN A 588 25.33 -17.95 23.54
CA ASN A 588 23.93 -17.57 23.45
C ASN A 588 23.60 -17.13 22.01
N GLN A 589 23.11 -18.05 21.18
CA GLN A 589 22.65 -17.71 19.82
C GLN A 589 21.13 -17.46 19.77
N SER A 590 20.47 -17.32 20.92
CA SER A 590 19.06 -16.94 20.98
C SER A 590 18.88 -15.43 20.82
N GLU A 591 17.65 -15.01 20.56
CA GLU A 591 17.28 -13.60 20.46
C GLU A 591 17.18 -12.89 21.82
N TYR A 592 17.31 -13.63 22.93
CA TYR A 592 17.05 -13.15 24.29
C TYR A 592 18.31 -13.22 25.15
N PRO A 593 18.52 -12.30 26.12
CA PRO A 593 19.62 -12.40 27.08
C PRO A 593 19.40 -13.58 28.04
N LEU A 594 20.47 -14.28 28.44
CA LEU A 594 20.42 -15.28 29.51
C LEU A 594 20.77 -14.61 30.84
N LEU A 595 19.86 -14.68 31.81
CA LEU A 595 20.00 -14.02 33.11
C LEU A 595 20.87 -14.85 34.05
N VAL A 596 21.85 -14.22 34.72
CA VAL A 596 22.90 -14.97 35.44
C VAL A 596 23.10 -14.51 36.91
N LEU A 597 22.56 -13.36 37.29
CA LEU A 597 22.65 -12.76 38.65
C LEU A 597 21.38 -13.07 39.49
N PRO A 598 21.34 -12.78 40.82
CA PRO A 598 20.18 -13.14 41.64
C PRO A 598 18.95 -12.28 41.26
N LYS A 599 18.17 -12.84 40.36
CA LYS A 599 16.80 -12.51 39.97
C LYS A 599 16.04 -13.83 39.88
N GLU A 600 14.71 -13.82 39.88
CA GLU A 600 13.90 -15.02 39.72
C GLU A 600 14.35 -15.81 38.47
N HIS A 601 14.57 -17.12 38.62
CA HIS A 601 15.03 -18.06 37.59
C HIS A 601 16.44 -17.85 36.98
N PRO A 602 17.52 -17.78 37.78
CA PRO A 602 18.88 -17.62 37.24
C PRO A 602 19.33 -18.82 36.40
N LEU A 603 20.12 -18.55 35.35
CA LEU A 603 20.82 -19.58 34.61
C LEU A 603 21.96 -20.15 35.47
N ARG A 604 21.91 -21.46 35.72
CA ARG A 604 22.97 -22.19 36.40
C ARG A 604 23.45 -23.37 35.58
N LEU A 605 24.71 -23.72 35.79
CA LEU A 605 25.29 -24.92 35.22
C LEU A 605 25.14 -26.08 36.20
N SER A 606 24.79 -27.25 35.68
CA SER A 606 24.77 -28.51 36.42
C SER A 606 25.63 -29.54 35.69
N TRP A 607 26.22 -30.45 36.45
CA TRP A 607 27.11 -31.47 35.93
C TRP A 607 26.89 -32.80 36.65
N GLN A 608 27.21 -33.88 35.97
CA GLN A 608 27.25 -35.23 36.55
C GLN A 608 28.38 -36.04 35.90
N VAL A 609 28.89 -37.01 36.63
CA VAL A 609 29.87 -37.98 36.13
C VAL A 609 29.21 -39.35 36.15
N HIS A 610 29.45 -40.14 35.09
CA HIS A 610 28.90 -41.48 34.97
C HIS A 610 29.82 -42.38 34.15
N PRO A 611 29.72 -43.72 34.28
CA PRO A 611 30.53 -44.67 33.52
C PRO A 611 30.34 -44.56 32.01
N LYS A 612 31.40 -44.75 31.24
CA LYS A 612 31.36 -44.76 29.78
C LYS A 612 30.38 -45.82 29.27
N GLY A 613 29.44 -45.40 28.42
CA GLY A 613 28.40 -46.28 27.84
C GLY A 613 27.06 -46.25 28.59
N THR A 614 26.98 -45.54 29.71
CA THR A 614 25.71 -45.25 30.40
C THR A 614 25.18 -43.86 30.04
N ALA A 615 23.86 -43.69 29.99
CA ALA A 615 23.24 -42.38 29.78
C ALA A 615 23.25 -41.55 31.08
N PRO A 616 23.27 -40.20 30.99
CA PRO A 616 23.11 -39.33 32.15
C PRO A 616 21.81 -39.65 32.90
N LYS A 617 21.86 -39.74 34.23
CA LYS A 617 20.67 -40.00 35.04
C LYS A 617 19.93 -38.70 35.31
N THR A 618 18.60 -38.74 35.23
CA THR A 618 17.75 -37.55 35.41
C THR A 618 17.81 -36.98 36.83
N ASP A 619 17.93 -37.84 37.84
CA ASP A 619 18.02 -37.49 39.26
C ASP A 619 19.42 -37.02 39.70
N ALA A 620 20.45 -37.25 38.88
CA ALA A 620 21.84 -36.89 39.20
C ALA A 620 22.24 -35.45 38.86
N TRP A 621 21.35 -34.66 38.24
CA TRP A 621 21.57 -33.24 37.93
C TRP A 621 21.40 -32.33 39.17
N VAL A 622 22.10 -32.65 40.26
CA VAL A 622 22.00 -31.94 41.55
C VAL A 622 22.97 -30.76 41.68
N PRO A 623 24.25 -30.85 41.25
CA PRO A 623 25.19 -29.74 41.42
C PRO A 623 24.71 -28.43 40.77
N ARG A 624 25.02 -27.30 41.40
CA ARG A 624 24.73 -25.96 40.89
C ARG A 624 25.99 -25.13 40.89
N VAL A 625 26.39 -24.71 39.71
CA VAL A 625 27.55 -23.84 39.48
C VAL A 625 27.00 -22.50 39.01
N ASP A 626 27.12 -21.50 39.88
CA ASP A 626 26.85 -20.11 39.53
C ASP A 626 27.97 -19.57 38.63
N PHE A 627 27.65 -18.64 37.76
CA PHE A 627 28.65 -17.98 36.93
C PHE A 627 29.31 -16.86 37.77
N PRO A 628 30.65 -16.78 37.80
CA PRO A 628 31.34 -15.76 38.58
C PRO A 628 31.18 -14.37 37.95
N GLN A 629 30.76 -13.39 38.78
CA GLN A 629 30.64 -11.93 38.55
C GLN A 629 30.51 -11.46 37.08
N GLY A 630 29.33 -11.00 36.68
CA GLY A 630 29.12 -10.29 35.42
C GLY A 630 27.66 -10.17 34.99
N GLU A 631 27.43 -9.24 34.06
CA GLU A 631 26.17 -8.96 33.37
C GLU A 631 25.58 -10.19 32.65
N ASP A 632 24.29 -10.13 32.34
CA ASP A 632 23.54 -11.14 31.59
C ASP A 632 24.25 -11.50 30.26
N ILE A 633 24.16 -12.77 29.83
CA ILE A 633 24.75 -13.19 28.55
C ILE A 633 23.84 -12.72 27.42
N THR A 634 24.13 -11.57 26.82
CA THR A 634 23.31 -10.99 25.74
C THR A 634 23.23 -11.89 24.51
N ALA A 635 22.22 -11.65 23.65
CA ALA A 635 22.09 -12.34 22.37
C ALA A 635 23.36 -12.20 21.52
N GLY A 636 23.85 -13.32 20.98
CA GLY A 636 25.09 -13.42 20.22
C GLY A 636 26.39 -13.43 21.05
N ALA A 637 26.32 -13.28 22.38
CA ALA A 637 27.49 -13.24 23.25
C ALA A 637 27.94 -14.61 23.75
N GLN A 638 29.21 -14.70 24.12
CA GLN A 638 29.85 -15.90 24.64
C GLN A 638 30.41 -15.67 26.03
N ARG A 639 30.23 -16.65 26.92
CA ARG A 639 30.70 -16.60 28.30
C ARG A 639 31.51 -17.84 28.64
N TYR A 640 32.57 -17.65 29.42
CA TYR A 640 33.45 -18.73 29.87
C TYR A 640 33.39 -18.85 31.39
N ILE A 641 33.26 -20.07 31.89
CA ILE A 641 33.27 -20.37 33.33
C ILE A 641 34.35 -21.40 33.62
N ARG A 642 34.94 -21.30 34.80
CA ARG A 642 35.80 -22.33 35.38
C ARG A 642 35.25 -22.73 36.73
N PHE A 643 35.16 -24.02 36.99
CA PHE A 643 34.74 -24.53 38.27
C PHE A 643 35.44 -25.87 38.57
N PRO A 644 35.75 -26.15 39.84
CA PRO A 644 36.31 -27.43 40.24
C PRO A 644 35.19 -28.47 40.40
N ILE A 645 35.47 -29.73 40.05
CA ILE A 645 34.62 -30.89 40.34
C ILE A 645 35.42 -31.97 41.06
N ASN A 646 34.72 -32.71 41.93
CA ASN A 646 35.23 -33.93 42.57
C ASN A 646 34.68 -35.13 41.82
N VAL A 647 35.52 -36.15 41.61
CA VAL A 647 35.14 -37.37 40.90
C VAL A 647 35.49 -38.54 41.79
N ASP A 648 34.47 -39.17 42.37
CA ASP A 648 34.61 -40.30 43.29
C ASP A 648 34.57 -41.66 42.56
N GLU A 649 34.22 -41.66 41.26
CA GLU A 649 34.13 -42.86 40.44
C GLU A 649 35.50 -43.25 39.84
N SER A 650 35.97 -44.47 40.14
CA SER A 650 37.19 -45.04 39.56
C SER A 650 36.90 -45.74 38.22
N GLY A 651 37.54 -45.30 37.13
CA GLY A 651 37.45 -45.94 35.80
C GLY A 651 37.29 -44.98 34.61
N ASP A 652 36.92 -45.54 33.45
CA ASP A 652 36.64 -44.78 32.22
C ASP A 652 35.29 -44.03 32.38
N VAL A 653 35.33 -42.78 32.87
CA VAL A 653 34.13 -41.97 33.17
C VAL A 653 33.92 -40.82 32.18
N ILE A 654 32.65 -40.45 31.98
CA ILE A 654 32.21 -39.33 31.15
C ILE A 654 31.69 -38.23 32.06
N LEU A 655 32.19 -37.02 31.87
CA LEU A 655 31.62 -35.80 32.42
C LEU A 655 30.52 -35.28 31.48
N SER A 656 29.30 -35.17 31.98
CA SER A 656 28.16 -34.57 31.28
C SER A 656 27.77 -33.25 31.95
N LEU A 657 27.51 -32.21 31.15
CA LEU A 657 27.08 -30.91 31.63
C LEU A 657 25.81 -30.44 30.93
N SER A 658 24.96 -29.78 31.70
CA SER A 658 23.77 -29.11 31.22
C SER A 658 23.57 -27.77 31.91
N LEU A 659 22.53 -27.06 31.47
CA LEU A 659 22.12 -25.77 32.00
C LEU A 659 20.68 -25.88 32.51
N VAL A 660 20.36 -25.09 33.53
CA VAL A 660 19.02 -24.96 34.08
C VAL A 660 18.67 -23.49 34.27
N LEU A 661 17.44 -23.11 33.92
CA LEU A 661 16.82 -21.89 34.42
C LEU A 661 16.11 -22.29 35.71
N GLU A 662 16.70 -21.94 36.85
CA GLU A 662 16.30 -22.46 38.16
C GLU A 662 14.83 -22.21 38.46
N GLY A 663 14.08 -23.24 38.86
CA GLY A 663 12.63 -23.11 39.13
C GLY A 663 11.75 -22.95 37.89
N ARG A 664 12.31 -23.05 36.67
CA ARG A 664 11.55 -22.98 35.41
C ARG A 664 11.71 -24.25 34.58
N VAL A 665 12.89 -24.48 34.01
CA VAL A 665 13.09 -25.60 33.06
C VAL A 665 14.55 -26.01 32.93
N TRP A 666 14.77 -27.30 32.71
CA TRP A 666 16.04 -27.85 32.25
C TRP A 666 16.19 -27.63 30.75
N LEU A 667 17.30 -27.04 30.32
CA LEU A 667 17.46 -26.72 28.90
C LEU A 667 17.45 -28.01 28.04
N HIS A 668 18.03 -29.11 28.54
CA HIS A 668 18.10 -30.38 27.82
C HIS A 668 16.73 -31.01 27.54
N ASP A 669 15.70 -30.67 28.32
CA ASP A 669 14.32 -31.11 28.07
C ASP A 669 13.65 -30.29 26.95
N GLN A 670 14.26 -29.19 26.52
CA GLN A 670 13.77 -28.27 25.49
C GLN A 670 14.64 -28.31 24.21
N GLY A 671 15.24 -29.45 23.93
CA GLY A 671 16.02 -29.68 22.70
C GLY A 671 17.46 -29.15 22.72
N PHE A 672 17.95 -28.69 23.87
CA PHE A 672 19.35 -28.33 24.07
C PHE A 672 20.24 -29.58 24.14
N SER A 673 21.42 -29.54 23.50
CA SER A 673 22.38 -30.65 23.51
C SER A 673 23.28 -30.63 24.74
N ILE A 674 23.30 -31.74 25.50
CA ILE A 674 24.19 -31.94 26.64
C ILE A 674 25.66 -31.99 26.17
N ALA A 675 26.55 -31.29 26.88
CA ALA A 675 27.97 -31.32 26.57
C ALA A 675 28.66 -32.47 27.32
N GLN A 676 29.40 -33.32 26.59
CA GLN A 676 30.05 -34.50 27.17
C GLN A 676 31.56 -34.54 26.86
N LYS A 677 32.38 -34.96 27.83
CA LYS A 677 33.81 -35.19 27.63
C LYS A 677 34.32 -36.33 28.50
N LYS A 678 35.16 -37.19 27.93
CA LYS A 678 35.81 -38.27 28.66
C LYS A 678 36.84 -37.70 29.65
N LEU A 679 36.77 -38.13 30.91
CA LEU A 679 37.83 -37.89 31.89
C LEU A 679 38.75 -39.12 31.85
N ASN A 680 39.99 -38.94 31.39
CA ASN A 680 40.96 -40.03 31.39
C ASN A 680 41.73 -40.04 32.71
N GLU A 681 41.74 -41.17 33.41
CA GLU A 681 42.87 -41.51 34.28
C GLU A 681 44.04 -42.01 33.44
N LYS A 682 44.94 -41.10 33.05
CA LYS A 682 46.30 -41.49 32.69
C LYS A 682 47.31 -40.55 33.35
N TYR A 683 47.75 -40.96 34.53
CA TYR A 683 49.17 -40.85 34.90
C TYR A 683 49.75 -42.27 34.93
N LYS A 684 50.16 -42.71 33.75
CA LYS A 684 51.42 -43.41 33.53
C LYS A 684 51.94 -42.98 32.17
#